data_AF-A0A8H3RSC2-F1
#
_entry.id   AF-A0A8H3RSC2-F1
#
_cell.length_a   1.000
_cell.length_b   1.000
_cell.length_c   1.000
_cell.angle_alpha   90.00
_cell.angle_beta   90.00
_cell.angle_gamma   90.00
#
_symmetry.space_group_name_H-M   'P 1'
#
loop_
_entity.id
_entity.type
_entity.pdbx_description
1 polymer ?
#
loop_
_entity_poly.entity_id
_entity_poly.type
_entity_poly.pdbx_seq_one_letter_code
_entity_poly.pdbx_strand_id
1 'polypeptide(L)'
;MDQPNLTHFEGAAQTGNLAQSRVPSVIACNVILLAIVSLAVAVRLIRSDDNVHIRSLFYLDVEYGSFFPISPDSNMDPVTRYGYGRHFYLIADQPSTISMFLKLVFVTQLVYIIALNTIKASFPVLYMHIFVPSRVLTSLCMALIVLLIMECVEEIIVVILQCRPIQSAWDPTIPGHCLNMILFYYVSFGIKLATDIAIFVLPIPPLLRLRVRGLQKFVVVLMFALGLLVCVTSIIRVTYIKNLGPDRTWTLVAPLNWSAVEVCVAIFISCLPSLKTLITIHWHTANPVASSSSNRDSTSDSLSTRICSFFKGRGKEADHEQQQMSPDGTAPDDIPLSSGHVRTIEGVSSNFVGEAYKINLSKDAKMSRPMMLIGALLAGIYTADIYPSLNTILGSRKSPETLVTRLINSDMPSQTITLENQALRVKVHIAKDGAAFLQEVLPLPGTSPTPAFKNFSDSYAPLVEVRLAGEGTERNKSSKSLVGSYVGARLRYQSHEIDTAADTQTLHVRLKDGISGALVTSHLTIHEGFPVLRATASVQNGGDKDLVVTQLTSLVLGGLSTGSDKWWHEYRLSVPSNTWFREAQWVEHELPSLGVDDCGVYGRPDYHWGSLGHYSVSNRGTFSTEGHLPMGLLKHVDDRDTWLWQVENNGSWRWEIGDWKDSIYLAAGGPVETEHGWSERLAPEQEFTTVPVALCHVQNDYEMAFAAMTQYRRQIRRKHRDHDRLPIIFNDYMNCLMGDPTEEKILALVDPVVKAGAEYFVIDAGWYADDSGWWDDVGLWEPSQKRFPSGFKNLLSQIRNKGLIPGLWIEPEVIGVRSVVSKQLPNEAFFQRDGHRIVEKDRYQLDYRHPAVREHMSAVIHRLIAEYGVGYFKFDYNIDVTQGTDINCSSPGSGQLEHNRAYLSWVNELHDRYPTLLIENCSSGAQRMDYAMLAVHALQSSSDQQDPERYPAIASALPTAVTPEQGAIWTYPQPAWDDELNAMTVVNSLLGRVHLSGRLDLLRPEQFNLVKEGMDVYKAIRADLPTATAFWPLGLPKWHDDWFSLGMAVTKRDGNGRECYYLSIWRRGGPESLDLPIKTLRGKAVSTEILYPTKLPATTEWKSGEGLMKVTIPSEMGARLIKLTAG
;
A
#
# COMPACT_ATOMS: atom_id res chain seq x y z
N MET A 1 -56.38 14.14 -5.33
CA MET A 1 -56.68 15.23 -6.28
C MET A 1 -57.37 14.60 -7.46
N ASP A 2 -58.51 15.17 -7.86
CA ASP A 2 -59.40 14.70 -8.91
C ASP A 2 -58.68 14.36 -10.22
N GLN A 3 -59.19 13.34 -10.93
CA GLN A 3 -58.76 13.02 -12.29
C GLN A 3 -58.82 14.29 -13.15
N PRO A 4 -57.75 14.65 -13.88
CA PRO A 4 -57.85 15.72 -14.84
C PRO A 4 -58.72 15.24 -16.01
N ASN A 5 -59.95 15.75 -16.06
CA ASN A 5 -60.78 15.70 -17.26
C ASN A 5 -59.95 16.19 -18.46
N LEU A 6 -59.88 15.36 -19.49
CA LEU A 6 -59.19 15.60 -20.77
C LEU A 6 -59.73 16.82 -21.56
N THR A 7 -60.75 17.52 -21.05
CA THR A 7 -61.38 18.68 -21.69
C THR A 7 -60.69 20.02 -21.39
N HIS A 8 -59.71 20.07 -20.48
CA HIS A 8 -59.00 21.33 -20.16
C HIS A 8 -57.79 21.64 -21.05
N PHE A 9 -57.40 20.75 -21.97
CA PHE A 9 -56.23 20.95 -22.84
C PHE A 9 -56.53 21.67 -24.17
N GLU A 10 -57.79 21.85 -24.55
CA GLU A 10 -58.14 22.56 -25.80
C GLU A 10 -57.95 24.09 -25.71
N GLY A 11 -57.90 24.67 -24.51
CA GLY A 11 -57.79 26.12 -24.32
C GLY A 11 -56.37 26.70 -24.36
N ALA A 12 -55.32 25.88 -24.25
CA ALA A 12 -53.92 26.32 -24.27
C ALA A 12 -53.25 26.20 -25.65
N ALA A 13 -53.99 25.69 -26.65
CA ALA A 13 -53.52 25.59 -28.04
C ALA A 13 -53.55 26.94 -28.79
N GLN A 14 -53.97 28.03 -28.15
CA GLN A 14 -53.97 29.37 -28.74
C GLN A 14 -52.97 30.26 -28.00
N THR A 15 -51.92 30.68 -28.73
CA THR A 15 -50.92 31.76 -28.45
C THR A 15 -49.47 31.40 -28.06
N GLY A 16 -49.05 30.13 -28.07
CA GLY A 16 -47.63 29.76 -27.84
C GLY A 16 -47.08 28.85 -28.93
N ASN A 17 -45.88 29.13 -29.45
CA ASN A 17 -45.24 28.36 -30.52
C ASN A 17 -44.90 26.93 -30.03
N LEU A 18 -45.79 25.97 -30.33
CA LEU A 18 -45.76 24.56 -29.89
C LEU A 18 -44.52 23.76 -30.36
N ALA A 19 -43.66 24.34 -31.21
CA ALA A 19 -42.39 23.76 -31.65
C ALA A 19 -41.21 24.02 -30.69
N GLN A 20 -41.40 24.76 -29.59
CA GLN A 20 -40.32 25.06 -28.66
C GLN A 20 -39.90 23.81 -27.88
N SER A 21 -38.58 23.61 -27.74
CA SER A 21 -37.99 22.56 -26.90
C SER A 21 -37.03 23.18 -25.90
N ARG A 22 -37.11 22.74 -24.63
CA ARG A 22 -36.14 23.11 -23.59
C ARG A 22 -34.96 22.14 -23.51
N VAL A 23 -34.93 21.08 -24.34
CA VAL A 23 -33.83 20.11 -24.39
C VAL A 23 -32.45 20.77 -24.57
N PRO A 24 -32.26 21.78 -25.45
CA PRO A 24 -30.97 22.46 -25.57
C PRO A 24 -30.51 23.13 -24.27
N SER A 25 -31.45 23.70 -23.49
CA SER A 25 -31.13 24.32 -22.19
C SER A 25 -30.75 23.31 -21.11
N VAL A 26 -31.32 22.10 -21.14
CA VAL A 26 -30.93 20.99 -20.25
C VAL A 26 -29.51 20.53 -20.56
N ILE A 27 -29.21 20.27 -21.85
CA ILE A 27 -27.89 19.81 -22.29
C ILE A 27 -26.83 20.87 -21.98
N ALA A 28 -27.09 22.14 -22.32
CA ALA A 28 -26.14 23.23 -22.05
C ALA A 28 -25.85 23.38 -20.56
N CYS A 29 -26.89 23.33 -19.71
CA CYS A 29 -26.73 23.43 -18.26
C CYS A 29 -25.86 22.29 -17.73
N ASN A 30 -26.14 21.04 -18.10
CA ASN A 30 -25.41 19.89 -17.58
C ASN A 30 -23.95 19.83 -18.08
N VAL A 31 -23.68 20.16 -19.35
CA VAL A 31 -22.31 20.18 -19.90
C VAL A 31 -21.45 21.22 -19.19
N ILE A 32 -21.99 22.43 -18.97
CA ILE A 32 -21.26 23.51 -18.28
C ILE A 32 -20.98 23.12 -16.83
N LEU A 33 -21.97 22.60 -16.12
CA LEU A 33 -21.82 22.18 -14.73
C LEU A 33 -20.82 21.03 -14.58
N LEU A 34 -20.85 20.04 -15.47
CA LEU A 34 -19.91 18.93 -15.48
C LEU A 34 -18.47 19.42 -15.68
N ALA A 35 -18.23 20.31 -16.65
CA ALA A 35 -16.90 20.86 -16.88
C ALA A 35 -16.34 21.58 -15.64
N ILE A 36 -17.18 22.35 -14.94
CA ILE A 36 -16.78 23.08 -13.71
C ILE A 36 -16.47 22.11 -12.57
N VAL A 37 -17.32 21.11 -12.34
CA VAL A 37 -17.14 20.13 -11.27
C VAL A 37 -15.95 19.21 -11.54
N SER A 38 -15.82 18.68 -12.77
CA SER A 38 -14.69 17.83 -13.16
C SER A 38 -13.36 18.56 -12.98
N LEU A 39 -13.28 19.85 -13.32
CA LEU A 39 -12.07 20.65 -13.10
C LEU A 39 -11.77 20.83 -11.59
N ALA A 40 -12.79 21.16 -10.79
CA ALA A 40 -12.61 21.36 -9.34
C ALA A 40 -12.23 20.06 -8.60
N VAL A 41 -12.81 18.93 -9.01
CA VAL A 41 -12.51 17.61 -8.47
C VAL A 41 -11.14 17.12 -8.91
N ALA A 42 -10.77 17.29 -10.20
CA ALA A 42 -9.45 16.91 -10.71
C ALA A 42 -8.33 17.65 -9.96
N VAL A 43 -8.48 18.97 -9.76
CA VAL A 43 -7.52 19.77 -8.97
C VAL A 43 -7.38 19.26 -7.52
N ARG A 44 -8.45 18.71 -6.95
CA ARG A 44 -8.45 18.14 -5.60
C ARG A 44 -7.85 16.74 -5.54
N LEU A 45 -8.12 15.88 -6.52
CA LEU A 45 -7.59 14.51 -6.61
C LEU A 45 -6.08 14.49 -6.82
N ILE A 46 -5.55 15.45 -7.60
CA ILE A 46 -4.12 15.60 -7.85
C ILE A 46 -3.33 15.93 -6.56
N ARG A 47 -4.00 16.29 -5.45
CA ARG A 47 -3.32 16.87 -4.29
C ARG A 47 -3.72 16.35 -2.90
N SER A 48 -4.55 15.32 -2.77
CA SER A 48 -4.97 14.83 -1.44
C SER A 48 -4.00 13.78 -0.86
N ASP A 49 -3.20 14.19 0.12
CA ASP A 49 -2.43 13.28 1.00
C ASP A 49 -3.35 12.54 2.01
N ASP A 50 -3.17 11.22 2.07
CA ASP A 50 -3.43 10.19 3.11
C ASP A 50 -4.40 10.36 4.29
N ASN A 51 -5.57 11.01 4.11
CA ASN A 51 -6.68 10.87 5.08
C ASN A 51 -7.90 10.14 4.50
N VAL A 52 -8.02 8.84 4.81
CA VAL A 52 -9.01 7.88 4.28
C VAL A 52 -10.47 8.20 4.69
N HIS A 53 -10.72 8.79 5.86
CA HIS A 53 -12.09 9.07 6.33
C HIS A 53 -12.76 10.28 5.67
N ILE A 54 -11.96 11.23 5.21
CA ILE A 54 -12.45 12.34 4.38
C ILE A 54 -12.74 11.79 2.98
N ARG A 55 -11.85 10.94 2.43
CA ARG A 55 -12.03 10.33 1.10
C ARG A 55 -13.39 9.65 0.93
N SER A 56 -13.87 8.81 1.87
CA SER A 56 -15.11 8.03 1.69
C SER A 56 -16.40 8.86 1.58
N LEU A 57 -16.53 9.96 2.34
CA LEU A 57 -17.68 10.87 2.24
C LEU A 57 -17.67 11.69 0.95
N PHE A 58 -16.47 12.06 0.45
CA PHE A 58 -16.32 12.84 -0.79
C PHE A 58 -16.37 11.99 -2.08
N TYR A 59 -16.06 10.68 -2.01
CA TYR A 59 -16.25 9.75 -3.15
C TYR A 59 -17.73 9.58 -3.51
N LEU A 60 -18.63 9.61 -2.51
CA LEU A 60 -20.08 9.62 -2.73
C LEU A 60 -20.52 10.87 -3.51
N ASP A 61 -19.94 12.05 -3.22
CA ASP A 61 -20.29 13.31 -3.89
C ASP A 61 -20.01 13.29 -5.41
N VAL A 62 -18.96 12.58 -5.84
CA VAL A 62 -18.56 12.43 -7.26
C VAL A 62 -19.36 11.34 -7.97
N GLU A 63 -19.68 10.23 -7.30
CA GLU A 63 -20.59 9.20 -7.82
C GLU A 63 -22.01 9.73 -8.04
N TYR A 64 -22.53 10.57 -7.13
CA TYR A 64 -23.90 11.10 -7.27
C TYR A 64 -24.03 12.25 -8.27
N GLY A 65 -22.97 13.04 -8.49
CA GLY A 65 -22.92 13.99 -9.62
C GLY A 65 -23.00 13.29 -10.98
N SER A 66 -22.55 12.02 -11.03
CA SER A 66 -22.58 11.15 -12.22
C SER A 66 -23.96 10.50 -12.47
N PHE A 67 -24.91 10.60 -11.53
CA PHE A 67 -26.29 10.11 -11.70
C PHE A 67 -27.20 11.10 -12.44
N PHE A 68 -26.75 12.32 -12.74
CA PHE A 68 -27.33 13.09 -13.85
C PHE A 68 -26.74 12.53 -15.14
N PRO A 69 -27.54 11.82 -15.95
CA PRO A 69 -26.99 10.83 -16.87
C PRO A 69 -26.35 11.52 -18.08
N ILE A 70 -25.02 11.56 -18.12
CA ILE A 70 -24.27 11.93 -19.31
C ILE A 70 -23.12 10.94 -19.48
N SER A 71 -23.39 9.89 -20.25
CA SER A 71 -22.32 9.14 -20.92
C SER A 71 -21.79 9.98 -22.08
N PRO A 72 -20.47 10.16 -22.23
CA PRO A 72 -19.87 10.82 -23.39
C PRO A 72 -20.08 10.06 -24.71
N ASP A 73 -20.48 8.78 -24.66
CA ASP A 73 -20.50 7.89 -25.83
C ASP A 73 -21.91 7.47 -26.30
N SER A 74 -22.96 8.22 -25.97
CA SER A 74 -24.26 7.99 -26.61
C SER A 74 -25.05 9.29 -26.81
N ASN A 75 -25.46 9.54 -28.05
CA ASN A 75 -26.39 10.59 -28.42
C ASN A 75 -27.60 10.67 -27.45
N MET A 76 -27.67 11.78 -26.70
CA MET A 76 -28.72 12.26 -25.77
C MET A 76 -28.79 11.66 -24.35
N ASP A 77 -28.94 12.57 -23.37
CA ASP A 77 -29.35 12.30 -21.97
C ASP A 77 -30.57 11.35 -21.95
N PRO A 78 -30.48 10.17 -21.28
CA PRO A 78 -31.55 9.19 -21.19
C PRO A 78 -32.94 9.76 -20.88
N VAL A 79 -33.03 10.82 -20.07
CA VAL A 79 -34.31 11.42 -19.66
C VAL A 79 -34.92 12.26 -20.79
N THR A 80 -34.08 12.94 -21.60
CA THR A 80 -34.53 13.70 -22.78
C THR A 80 -35.06 12.80 -23.89
N ARG A 81 -34.62 11.54 -23.96
CA ARG A 81 -35.12 10.51 -24.88
C ARG A 81 -36.58 10.13 -24.59
N TYR A 82 -37.02 10.24 -23.34
CA TYR A 82 -38.40 9.95 -22.90
C TYR A 82 -39.27 11.20 -22.75
N GLY A 83 -38.91 12.32 -23.40
CA GLY A 83 -39.76 13.50 -23.53
C GLY A 83 -39.51 14.64 -22.53
N TYR A 84 -38.49 14.56 -21.68
CA TYR A 84 -38.09 15.66 -20.80
C TYR A 84 -37.63 16.89 -21.59
N GLY A 85 -38.20 18.07 -21.29
CA GLY A 85 -37.98 19.29 -22.05
C GLY A 85 -38.78 19.38 -23.36
N ARG A 86 -39.72 18.46 -23.57
CA ARG A 86 -40.79 18.54 -24.58
C ARG A 86 -42.14 18.63 -23.87
N HIS A 87 -43.14 19.17 -24.55
CA HIS A 87 -44.48 19.27 -23.99
C HIS A 87 -45.16 17.89 -23.89
N PHE A 88 -45.95 17.68 -22.83
CA PHE A 88 -46.61 16.41 -22.51
C PHE A 88 -47.45 15.85 -23.68
N TYR A 89 -48.16 16.71 -24.43
CA TYR A 89 -49.03 16.28 -25.53
C TYR A 89 -48.26 15.64 -26.70
N LEU A 90 -46.96 15.92 -26.87
CA LEU A 90 -46.13 15.32 -27.94
C LEU A 90 -45.76 13.86 -27.65
N ILE A 91 -45.94 13.40 -26.41
CA ILE A 91 -45.64 12.04 -25.97
C ILE A 91 -46.85 11.35 -25.33
N ALA A 92 -48.02 12.00 -25.35
CA ALA A 92 -49.26 11.52 -24.74
C ALA A 92 -49.74 10.18 -25.31
N ASP A 93 -49.46 9.92 -26.59
CA ASP A 93 -49.84 8.69 -27.29
C ASP A 93 -48.94 7.48 -26.97
N GLN A 94 -47.93 7.65 -26.11
CA GLN A 94 -46.98 6.60 -25.72
C GLN A 94 -46.95 6.38 -24.19
N PRO A 95 -47.84 5.52 -23.65
CA PRO A 95 -47.93 5.25 -22.21
C PRO A 95 -46.62 4.72 -21.58
N SER A 96 -45.85 3.92 -22.32
CA SER A 96 -44.55 3.39 -21.88
C SER A 96 -43.49 4.47 -21.70
N THR A 97 -43.49 5.47 -22.58
CA THR A 97 -42.57 6.63 -22.53
C THR A 97 -42.86 7.50 -21.30
N ILE A 98 -44.15 7.73 -20.99
CA ILE A 98 -44.56 8.50 -19.80
C ILE A 98 -44.21 7.75 -18.51
N SER A 99 -44.47 6.44 -18.44
CA SER A 99 -44.13 5.66 -17.26
C SER A 99 -42.62 5.64 -17.00
N MET A 100 -41.81 5.49 -18.06
CA MET A 100 -40.35 5.55 -17.94
C MET A 100 -39.86 6.94 -17.49
N PHE A 101 -40.43 8.02 -18.02
CA PHE A 101 -40.13 9.38 -17.57
C PHE A 101 -40.42 9.57 -16.07
N LEU A 102 -41.57 9.12 -15.58
CA LEU A 102 -41.93 9.24 -14.16
C LEU A 102 -41.05 8.36 -13.26
N LYS A 103 -40.65 7.16 -13.72
CA LYS A 103 -39.67 6.30 -13.03
C LYS A 103 -38.31 7.02 -12.90
N LEU A 104 -37.84 7.67 -13.96
CA LEU A 104 -36.58 8.42 -13.93
C LEU A 104 -36.66 9.63 -12.99
N VAL A 105 -37.75 10.40 -13.04
CA VAL A 105 -37.97 11.53 -12.11
C VAL A 105 -38.04 11.07 -10.65
N PHE A 106 -38.58 9.88 -10.37
CA PHE A 106 -38.59 9.29 -9.04
C PHE A 106 -37.18 8.95 -8.55
N VAL A 107 -36.36 8.32 -9.39
CA VAL A 107 -34.95 8.00 -9.08
C VAL A 107 -34.12 9.28 -8.89
N THR A 108 -34.27 10.28 -9.76
CA THR A 108 -33.53 11.55 -9.68
C THR A 108 -33.80 12.28 -8.37
N GLN A 109 -35.02 12.22 -7.82
CA GLN A 109 -35.33 12.82 -6.52
C GLN A 109 -34.55 12.15 -5.37
N LEU A 110 -34.48 10.82 -5.36
CA LEU A 110 -33.74 10.08 -4.34
C LEU A 110 -32.24 10.36 -4.41
N VAL A 111 -31.68 10.37 -5.62
CA VAL A 111 -30.27 10.74 -5.86
C VAL A 111 -29.97 12.14 -5.35
N TYR A 112 -30.82 13.13 -5.68
CA TYR A 112 -30.64 14.51 -5.25
C TYR A 112 -30.62 14.65 -3.72
N ILE A 113 -31.52 13.96 -3.02
CA ILE A 113 -31.60 13.99 -1.54
C ILE A 113 -30.30 13.46 -0.93
N ILE A 114 -29.81 12.32 -1.43
CA ILE A 114 -28.60 11.69 -0.90
C ILE A 114 -27.37 12.53 -1.20
N ALA A 115 -27.25 13.03 -2.43
CA ALA A 115 -26.12 13.84 -2.87
C ALA A 115 -25.98 15.10 -2.01
N LEU A 116 -27.06 15.88 -1.89
CA LEU A 116 -27.02 17.16 -1.21
C LEU A 116 -26.72 17.00 0.29
N ASN A 117 -27.30 16.00 0.96
CA ASN A 117 -27.06 15.77 2.39
C ASN A 117 -25.64 15.27 2.68
N THR A 118 -25.06 14.45 1.80
CA THR A 118 -23.67 13.97 1.93
C THR A 118 -22.68 15.13 1.80
N ILE A 119 -22.87 15.98 0.78
CA ILE A 119 -22.05 17.18 0.58
C ILE A 119 -22.15 18.12 1.79
N LYS A 120 -23.36 18.34 2.32
CA LYS A 120 -23.58 19.18 3.51
C LYS A 120 -22.89 18.62 4.75
N ALA A 121 -22.94 17.31 4.97
CA ALA A 121 -22.28 16.64 6.10
C ALA A 121 -20.75 16.75 6.05
N SER A 122 -20.18 16.95 4.86
CA SER A 122 -18.74 17.13 4.68
C SER A 122 -18.18 18.43 5.30
N PHE A 123 -19.01 19.50 5.41
CA PHE A 123 -18.57 20.79 5.96
C PHE A 123 -18.31 20.75 7.48
N PRO A 124 -19.19 20.22 8.35
CA PRO A 124 -18.90 20.06 9.78
C PRO A 124 -17.68 19.17 10.05
N VAL A 125 -17.47 18.12 9.25
CA VAL A 125 -16.27 17.26 9.32
C VAL A 125 -15.01 18.05 8.98
N LEU A 126 -15.06 18.86 7.93
CA LEU A 126 -13.97 19.76 7.57
C LEU A 126 -13.66 20.79 8.67
N TYR A 127 -14.68 21.36 9.32
CA TYR A 127 -14.48 22.33 10.41
C TYR A 127 -13.76 21.71 11.61
N MET A 128 -14.09 20.46 11.97
CA MET A 128 -13.39 19.74 13.04
C MET A 128 -11.93 19.45 12.70
N HIS A 129 -11.57 19.45 11.40
CA HIS A 129 -10.20 19.25 10.95
C HIS A 129 -9.40 20.56 10.85
N ILE A 130 -10.04 21.67 10.43
CA ILE A 130 -9.37 22.97 10.25
C ILE A 130 -9.16 23.70 11.59
N PHE A 131 -10.13 23.64 12.50
CA PHE A 131 -10.07 24.38 13.77
C PHE A 131 -9.59 23.47 14.89
N VAL A 132 -8.71 23.98 15.77
CA VAL A 132 -8.27 23.25 16.97
C VAL A 132 -9.52 22.84 17.78
N PRO A 133 -9.74 21.54 18.04
CA PRO A 133 -11.01 21.04 18.53
C PRO A 133 -11.29 21.54 19.95
N SER A 134 -12.28 22.43 20.08
CA SER A 134 -12.90 22.73 21.37
C SER A 134 -14.09 21.79 21.58
N ARG A 135 -14.30 21.34 22.83
CA ARG A 135 -15.41 20.42 23.16
C ARG A 135 -16.78 20.95 22.73
N VAL A 136 -16.96 22.27 22.69
CA VAL A 136 -18.20 22.92 22.23
C VAL A 136 -18.36 22.82 20.72
N LEU A 137 -17.31 23.14 19.94
CA LEU A 137 -17.37 23.09 18.48
C LEU A 137 -17.58 21.65 17.98
N THR A 138 -16.87 20.68 18.55
CA THR A 138 -17.01 19.26 18.19
C THR A 138 -18.43 18.76 18.45
N SER A 139 -19.02 19.07 19.62
CA SER A 139 -20.40 18.67 19.93
C SER A 139 -21.43 19.30 19.00
N LEU A 140 -21.25 20.58 18.64
CA LEU A 140 -22.14 21.27 17.69
C LEU A 140 -22.02 20.71 16.27
N CYS A 141 -20.80 20.40 15.80
CA CYS A 141 -20.59 19.74 14.51
C CYS A 141 -21.25 18.36 14.47
N MET A 142 -21.10 17.55 15.52
CA MET A 142 -21.72 16.22 15.60
C MET A 142 -23.25 16.30 15.64
N ALA A 143 -23.81 17.24 16.40
CA ALA A 143 -25.26 17.46 16.43
C ALA A 143 -25.82 17.84 15.04
N LEU A 144 -25.08 18.67 14.29
CA LEU A 144 -25.46 19.07 12.94
C LEU A 144 -25.39 17.91 11.93
N ILE A 145 -24.37 17.03 12.04
CA ILE A 145 -24.27 15.81 11.21
C ILE A 145 -25.48 14.90 11.48
N VAL A 146 -25.86 14.69 12.74
CA VAL A 146 -27.03 13.87 13.09
C VAL A 146 -28.31 14.47 12.52
N LEU A 147 -28.47 15.80 12.58
CA LEU A 147 -29.62 16.50 12.00
C LEU A 147 -29.73 16.28 10.48
N LEU A 148 -28.62 16.37 9.75
CA LEU A 148 -28.58 16.12 8.30
C LEU A 148 -28.90 14.67 7.94
N ILE A 149 -28.47 13.70 8.76
CA ILE A 149 -28.82 12.28 8.56
C ILE A 149 -30.33 12.07 8.75
N MET A 150 -30.93 12.69 9.78
CA MET A 150 -32.37 12.60 10.01
C MET A 150 -33.17 13.24 8.86
N GLU A 151 -32.73 14.40 8.37
CA GLU A 151 -33.30 15.06 7.19
C GLU A 151 -33.27 14.14 5.95
N CYS A 152 -32.11 13.54 5.66
CA CYS A 152 -31.96 12.62 4.52
C CYS A 152 -32.91 11.40 4.62
N VAL A 153 -33.00 10.78 5.79
CA VAL A 153 -33.86 9.60 6.01
C VAL A 153 -35.35 9.96 5.88
N GLU A 154 -35.77 11.08 6.44
CA GLU A 154 -37.15 11.56 6.37
C GLU A 154 -37.59 11.80 4.92
N GLU A 155 -36.78 12.53 4.15
CA GLU A 155 -37.12 12.84 2.76
C GLU A 155 -37.15 11.60 1.86
N ILE A 156 -36.23 10.65 2.05
CA ILE A 156 -36.23 9.38 1.32
C ILE A 156 -37.53 8.61 1.59
N ILE A 157 -37.96 8.54 2.85
CA ILE A 157 -39.19 7.83 3.21
C ILE A 157 -40.41 8.49 2.56
N VAL A 158 -40.48 9.83 2.57
CA VAL A 158 -41.61 10.57 1.97
C VAL A 158 -41.66 10.37 0.45
N VAL A 159 -40.51 10.41 -0.25
CA VAL A 159 -40.46 10.17 -1.70
C VAL A 159 -40.83 8.73 -2.03
N ILE A 160 -40.30 7.73 -1.31
CA ILE A 160 -40.64 6.31 -1.54
C ILE A 160 -42.12 6.04 -1.30
N LEU A 161 -42.71 6.64 -0.26
CA LEU A 161 -44.10 6.43 0.13
C LEU A 161 -45.04 7.53 -0.38
N GLN A 162 -44.64 8.29 -1.41
CA GLN A 162 -45.40 9.43 -1.91
C GLN A 162 -46.79 9.06 -2.44
N CYS A 163 -47.01 7.80 -2.82
CA CYS A 163 -48.30 7.27 -3.26
C CYS A 163 -48.59 5.92 -2.60
N ARG A 164 -49.89 5.62 -2.40
CA ARG A 164 -50.37 4.30 -1.96
C ARG A 164 -51.42 3.78 -2.96
N PRO A 165 -51.17 2.66 -3.66
CA PRO A 165 -49.92 1.87 -3.68
C PRO A 165 -48.77 2.63 -4.36
N ILE A 166 -47.51 2.29 -4.03
CA ILE A 166 -46.29 3.02 -4.46
C ILE A 166 -46.22 3.16 -5.98
N GLN A 167 -46.65 2.12 -6.70
CA GLN A 167 -46.64 2.07 -8.17
C GLN A 167 -47.42 3.23 -8.82
N SER A 168 -48.42 3.79 -8.12
CA SER A 168 -49.18 4.96 -8.60
C SER A 168 -48.34 6.23 -8.72
N ALA A 169 -47.11 6.24 -8.19
CA ALA A 169 -46.13 7.32 -8.36
C ALA A 169 -45.62 7.45 -9.80
N TRP A 170 -45.54 6.34 -10.54
CA TRP A 170 -44.96 6.28 -11.89
C TRP A 170 -45.85 5.56 -12.91
N ASP A 171 -47.00 5.06 -12.47
CA ASP A 171 -48.05 4.51 -13.32
C ASP A 171 -49.40 5.19 -13.01
N PRO A 172 -49.82 6.18 -13.80
CA PRO A 172 -51.08 6.89 -13.58
C PRO A 172 -52.33 6.04 -13.89
N THR A 173 -52.17 4.84 -14.46
CA THR A 173 -53.30 3.93 -14.74
C THR A 173 -53.77 3.18 -13.49
N ILE A 174 -52.94 3.16 -12.44
CA ILE A 174 -53.25 2.51 -11.16
C ILE A 174 -53.95 3.53 -10.24
N PRO A 175 -55.19 3.28 -9.79
CA PRO A 175 -55.86 4.17 -8.85
C PRO A 175 -55.15 4.13 -7.49
N GLY A 176 -54.66 5.28 -7.05
CA GLY A 176 -53.95 5.42 -5.77
C GLY A 176 -54.09 6.81 -5.17
N HIS A 177 -53.85 6.92 -3.86
CA HIS A 177 -53.85 8.19 -3.15
C HIS A 177 -52.40 8.65 -2.94
N CYS A 178 -52.06 9.86 -3.43
CA CYS A 178 -50.72 10.44 -3.32
C CYS A 178 -50.68 11.65 -2.38
N LEU A 179 -49.52 11.87 -1.74
CA LEU A 179 -49.24 13.01 -0.88
C LEU A 179 -49.13 14.31 -1.68
N ASN A 180 -49.37 15.44 -1.02
CA ASN A 180 -49.18 16.76 -1.62
C ASN A 180 -47.68 17.10 -1.66
N MET A 181 -47.04 16.71 -2.77
CA MET A 181 -45.59 16.91 -2.95
C MET A 181 -45.19 18.39 -3.00
N ILE A 182 -46.08 19.28 -3.44
CA ILE A 182 -45.81 20.73 -3.45
C ILE A 182 -45.63 21.24 -2.01
N LEU A 183 -46.55 20.86 -1.11
CA LEU A 183 -46.46 21.21 0.31
C LEU A 183 -45.17 20.64 0.93
N PHE A 184 -44.85 19.39 0.63
CA PHE A 184 -43.61 18.75 1.08
C PHE A 184 -42.37 19.52 0.61
N TYR A 185 -42.29 19.92 -0.66
CA TYR A 185 -41.14 20.68 -1.16
C TYR A 185 -40.98 22.05 -0.49
N TYR A 186 -42.06 22.72 -0.08
CA TYR A 186 -41.97 23.97 0.68
C TYR A 186 -41.44 23.75 2.11
N VAL A 187 -41.90 22.68 2.78
CA VAL A 187 -41.43 22.33 4.13
C VAL A 187 -39.96 21.90 4.10
N SER A 188 -39.60 21.00 3.18
CA SER A 188 -38.22 20.56 2.92
C SER A 188 -37.31 21.75 2.61
N PHE A 189 -37.76 22.70 1.78
CA PHE A 189 -37.00 23.93 1.51
C PHE A 189 -36.72 24.75 2.78
N GLY A 190 -37.71 24.90 3.66
CA GLY A 190 -37.52 25.63 4.93
C GLY A 190 -36.48 24.97 5.83
N ILE A 191 -36.49 23.64 5.93
CA ILE A 191 -35.53 22.87 6.71
C ILE A 191 -34.13 22.97 6.10
N LYS A 192 -34.01 22.75 4.78
CA LYS A 192 -32.75 22.85 4.02
C LYS A 192 -32.08 24.20 4.15
N LEU A 193 -32.86 25.27 4.06
CA LEU A 193 -32.35 26.63 4.22
C LEU A 193 -31.85 26.88 5.65
N ALA A 194 -32.54 26.33 6.66
CA ALA A 194 -32.11 26.44 8.05
C ALA A 194 -30.81 25.67 8.32
N THR A 195 -30.67 24.45 7.78
CA THR A 195 -29.43 23.65 7.92
C THR A 195 -28.26 24.28 7.18
N ASP A 196 -28.48 24.89 6.02
CA ASP A 196 -27.46 25.68 5.31
C ASP A 196 -26.95 26.85 6.16
N ILE A 197 -27.87 27.67 6.69
CA ILE A 197 -27.49 28.80 7.57
C ILE A 197 -26.73 28.30 8.80
N ALA A 198 -27.12 27.18 9.40
CA ALA A 198 -26.44 26.60 10.55
C ALA A 198 -24.99 26.18 10.23
N ILE A 199 -24.78 25.49 9.10
CA ILE A 199 -23.43 25.11 8.62
C ILE A 199 -22.56 26.35 8.41
N PHE A 200 -23.12 27.46 7.93
CA PHE A 200 -22.36 28.70 7.69
C PHE A 200 -22.06 29.50 8.96
N VAL A 201 -22.99 29.56 9.91
CA VAL A 201 -22.79 30.35 11.14
C VAL A 201 -21.79 29.69 12.09
N LEU A 202 -21.74 28.35 12.10
CA LEU A 202 -20.95 27.56 13.04
C LEU A 202 -19.45 27.93 13.13
N PRO A 203 -18.70 28.14 12.03
CA PRO A 203 -17.28 28.50 12.10
C PRO A 203 -17.00 29.99 12.39
N ILE A 204 -18.00 30.89 12.42
CA ILE A 204 -17.77 32.34 12.59
C ILE A 204 -17.08 32.68 13.92
N PRO A 205 -17.54 32.20 15.10
CA PRO A 205 -16.90 32.56 16.37
C PRO A 205 -15.43 32.14 16.49
N PRO A 206 -15.00 30.91 16.13
CA PRO A 206 -13.57 30.55 16.15
C PRO A 206 -12.76 31.31 15.09
N LEU A 207 -13.34 31.63 13.93
CA LEU A 207 -12.67 32.43 12.90
C LEU A 207 -12.36 33.86 13.35
N LEU A 208 -13.27 34.52 14.07
CA LEU A 208 -13.07 35.90 14.56
C LEU A 208 -11.98 36.00 15.64
N ARG A 209 -11.63 34.89 16.30
CA ARG A 209 -10.60 34.83 17.35
C ARG A 209 -9.20 34.52 16.82
N LEU A 210 -9.07 34.13 15.56
CA LEU A 210 -7.82 33.73 14.94
C LEU A 210 -7.10 34.95 14.32
N ARG A 211 -5.85 35.24 14.75
CA ARG A 211 -4.99 36.28 14.13
C ARG A 211 -4.32 35.72 12.87
N VAL A 212 -4.96 35.86 11.71
CA VAL A 212 -4.52 35.22 10.46
C VAL A 212 -4.05 36.21 9.38
N ARG A 213 -3.01 35.84 8.61
CA ARG A 213 -2.49 36.61 7.44
C ARG A 213 -3.57 36.78 6.36
N GLY A 214 -3.58 37.92 5.66
CA GLY A 214 -4.68 38.42 4.81
C GLY A 214 -5.24 37.45 3.75
N LEU A 215 -4.43 36.58 3.16
CA LEU A 215 -4.87 35.59 2.17
C LEU A 215 -5.78 34.51 2.77
N GLN A 216 -5.56 34.11 4.02
CA GLN A 216 -6.41 33.12 4.69
C GLN A 216 -7.77 33.72 5.07
N LYS A 217 -7.80 35.03 5.39
CA LYS A 217 -9.04 35.78 5.60
C LYS A 217 -9.84 35.91 4.30
N PHE A 218 -9.17 36.07 3.15
CA PHE A 218 -9.82 36.12 1.84
C PHE A 218 -10.50 34.79 1.46
N VAL A 219 -9.83 33.64 1.63
CA VAL A 219 -10.43 32.32 1.34
C VAL A 219 -11.66 32.07 2.22
N VAL A 220 -11.59 32.42 3.49
CA VAL A 220 -12.73 32.31 4.41
C VAL A 220 -13.87 33.22 3.98
N VAL A 221 -13.61 34.49 3.66
CA VAL A 221 -14.64 35.42 3.16
C VAL A 221 -15.24 34.95 1.83
N LEU A 222 -14.44 34.36 0.95
CA LEU A 222 -14.90 33.78 -0.31
C LEU A 222 -15.80 32.54 -0.08
N MET A 223 -15.44 31.67 0.87
CA MET A 223 -16.30 30.55 1.29
C MET A 223 -17.63 31.06 1.86
N PHE A 224 -17.62 32.17 2.62
CA PHE A 224 -18.85 32.82 3.11
C PHE A 224 -19.71 33.42 1.97
N ALA A 225 -19.08 34.12 1.03
CA ALA A 225 -19.78 34.73 -0.11
C ALA A 225 -20.40 33.68 -1.03
N LEU A 226 -19.75 32.53 -1.21
CA LEU A 226 -20.25 31.43 -2.01
C LEU A 226 -21.27 30.56 -1.26
N GLY A 227 -21.20 30.48 0.07
CA GLY A 227 -22.26 29.88 0.89
C GLY A 227 -23.61 30.58 0.75
N LEU A 228 -23.60 31.92 0.66
CA LEU A 228 -24.80 32.71 0.34
C LEU A 228 -25.37 32.36 -1.04
N LEU A 229 -24.52 31.98 -2.00
CA LEU A 229 -24.93 31.59 -3.35
C LEU A 229 -25.75 30.29 -3.34
N VAL A 230 -25.40 29.29 -2.51
CA VAL A 230 -26.18 28.05 -2.35
C VAL A 230 -27.59 28.40 -1.87
N CYS A 231 -27.73 29.20 -0.81
CA CYS A 231 -29.02 29.65 -0.31
C CYS A 231 -29.84 30.40 -1.38
N VAL A 232 -29.19 31.23 -2.20
CA VAL A 232 -29.84 31.93 -3.31
C VAL A 232 -30.36 30.95 -4.36
N THR A 233 -29.59 29.92 -4.73
CA THR A 233 -30.05 28.89 -5.68
C THR A 233 -31.25 28.11 -5.16
N SER A 234 -31.29 27.77 -3.87
CA SER A 234 -32.43 27.11 -3.23
C SER A 234 -33.68 28.00 -3.22
N ILE A 235 -33.53 29.32 -2.97
CA ILE A 235 -34.62 30.30 -3.02
C ILE A 235 -35.16 30.43 -4.46
N ILE A 236 -34.27 30.51 -5.45
CA ILE A 236 -34.68 30.58 -6.86
C ILE A 236 -35.46 29.32 -7.23
N ARG A 237 -34.97 28.13 -6.85
CA ARG A 237 -35.65 26.85 -7.12
C ARG A 237 -37.08 26.82 -6.60
N VAL A 238 -37.33 27.27 -5.36
CA VAL A 238 -38.68 27.22 -4.77
C VAL A 238 -39.67 28.14 -5.49
N THR A 239 -39.22 29.24 -6.11
CA THR A 239 -40.10 30.11 -6.91
C THR A 239 -40.69 29.41 -8.14
N TYR A 240 -39.97 28.43 -8.72
CA TYR A 240 -40.45 27.64 -9.86
C TYR A 240 -41.42 26.53 -9.45
N ILE A 241 -41.40 26.08 -8.19
CA ILE A 241 -42.31 25.05 -7.66
C ILE A 241 -43.76 25.56 -7.65
N LYS A 242 -43.97 26.87 -7.47
CA LYS A 242 -45.31 27.51 -7.55
C LYS A 242 -45.95 27.41 -8.95
N ASN A 243 -45.15 27.24 -10.00
CA ASN A 243 -45.58 27.22 -11.39
C ASN A 243 -45.60 25.80 -12.00
N LEU A 244 -45.62 24.75 -11.17
CA LEU A 244 -45.78 23.37 -11.62
C LEU A 244 -47.20 23.15 -12.17
N GLY A 245 -47.35 23.34 -13.48
CA GLY A 245 -48.60 23.09 -14.21
C GLY A 245 -48.82 21.60 -14.52
N PRO A 246 -49.93 21.26 -15.21
CA PRO A 246 -50.25 19.87 -15.58
C PRO A 246 -49.23 19.25 -16.56
N ASP A 247 -48.54 20.07 -17.36
CA ASP A 247 -47.43 19.64 -18.23
C ASP A 247 -46.12 19.52 -17.42
N ARG A 248 -46.01 18.44 -16.65
CA ARG A 248 -44.84 18.19 -15.79
C ARG A 248 -43.55 17.97 -16.58
N THR A 249 -43.63 17.39 -17.78
CA THR A 249 -42.50 17.15 -18.69
C THR A 249 -41.80 18.44 -19.15
N TRP A 250 -42.56 19.54 -19.26
CA TRP A 250 -42.04 20.86 -19.60
C TRP A 250 -41.67 21.72 -18.39
N THR A 251 -42.53 21.70 -17.36
CA THR A 251 -42.43 22.61 -16.21
C THR A 251 -41.37 22.18 -15.18
N LEU A 252 -41.03 20.90 -15.09
CA LEU A 252 -39.98 20.38 -14.19
C LEU A 252 -38.55 20.71 -14.64
N VAL A 253 -38.34 21.17 -15.87
CA VAL A 253 -37.01 21.48 -16.40
C VAL A 253 -36.27 22.52 -15.56
N ALA A 254 -36.93 23.64 -15.25
CA ALA A 254 -36.29 24.72 -14.50
C ALA A 254 -35.97 24.31 -13.04
N PRO A 255 -36.91 23.73 -12.26
CA PRO A 255 -36.60 23.23 -10.91
C PRO A 255 -35.44 22.24 -10.86
N LEU A 256 -35.36 21.29 -11.80
CA LEU A 256 -34.32 20.26 -11.82
C LEU A 256 -32.96 20.81 -12.25
N ASN A 257 -32.91 21.73 -13.23
CA ASN A 257 -31.67 22.42 -13.58
C ASN A 257 -31.13 23.23 -12.39
N TRP A 258 -31.99 23.92 -11.65
CA TRP A 258 -31.57 24.64 -10.44
C TRP A 258 -31.12 23.70 -9.32
N SER A 259 -31.72 22.51 -9.17
CA SER A 259 -31.22 21.45 -8.28
C SER A 259 -29.83 20.95 -8.68
N ALA A 260 -29.55 20.79 -9.97
CA ALA A 260 -28.23 20.43 -10.46
C ALA A 260 -27.19 21.53 -10.17
N VAL A 261 -27.56 22.79 -10.41
CA VAL A 261 -26.72 23.95 -10.05
C VAL A 261 -26.43 23.97 -8.55
N GLU A 262 -27.44 23.76 -7.70
CA GLU A 262 -27.31 23.74 -6.24
C GLU A 262 -26.29 22.68 -5.77
N VAL A 263 -26.40 21.45 -6.27
CA VAL A 263 -25.44 20.36 -5.98
C VAL A 263 -24.04 20.69 -6.48
N CYS A 264 -23.91 21.17 -7.73
CA CYS A 264 -22.60 21.47 -8.32
C CYS A 264 -21.88 22.64 -7.62
N VAL A 265 -22.62 23.69 -7.23
CA VAL A 265 -22.07 24.80 -6.46
C VAL A 265 -21.62 24.30 -5.08
N ALA A 266 -22.39 23.43 -4.42
CA ALA A 266 -22.01 22.86 -3.13
C ALA A 266 -20.73 22.00 -3.23
N ILE A 267 -20.58 21.17 -4.26
CA ILE A 267 -19.36 20.40 -4.55
C ILE A 267 -18.18 21.34 -4.81
N PHE A 268 -18.38 22.38 -5.64
CA PHE A 268 -17.33 23.34 -5.94
C PHE A 268 -16.82 24.04 -4.66
N ILE A 269 -17.74 24.46 -3.78
CA ILE A 269 -17.40 25.12 -2.51
C ILE A 269 -16.65 24.18 -1.57
N SER A 270 -17.04 22.90 -1.50
CA SER A 270 -16.34 21.91 -0.67
C SER A 270 -14.91 21.65 -1.13
N CYS A 271 -14.61 21.89 -2.42
CA CYS A 271 -13.28 21.77 -3.02
C CYS A 271 -12.40 23.03 -2.91
N LEU A 272 -12.95 24.21 -2.57
CA LEU A 272 -12.21 25.48 -2.48
C LEU A 272 -11.02 25.48 -1.49
N PRO A 273 -11.08 24.84 -0.31
CA PRO A 273 -9.93 24.79 0.60
C PRO A 273 -8.69 24.18 -0.05
N SER A 274 -8.85 23.20 -0.95
CA SER A 274 -7.77 22.57 -1.70
C SER A 274 -7.20 23.48 -2.79
N LEU A 275 -8.00 24.41 -3.33
CA LEU A 275 -7.58 25.37 -4.37
C LEU A 275 -6.64 26.46 -3.83
N LYS A 276 -6.67 26.74 -2.52
CA LYS A 276 -5.78 27.68 -1.81
C LYS A 276 -4.29 27.40 -2.05
N THR A 277 -3.91 26.13 -2.10
CA THR A 277 -2.52 25.72 -2.33
C THR A 277 -2.04 26.17 -3.70
N LEU A 278 -2.92 26.17 -4.70
CA LEU A 278 -2.63 26.57 -6.08
C LEU A 278 -2.46 28.09 -6.21
N ILE A 279 -3.33 28.87 -5.56
CA ILE A 279 -3.22 30.35 -5.53
C ILE A 279 -1.95 30.78 -4.80
N THR A 280 -1.58 30.09 -3.72
CA THR A 280 -0.37 30.42 -2.94
C THR A 280 0.89 30.11 -3.75
N ILE A 281 0.93 28.99 -4.48
CA ILE A 281 2.04 28.63 -5.37
C ILE A 281 2.15 29.62 -6.53
N HIS A 282 1.03 29.97 -7.17
CA HIS A 282 1.06 30.90 -8.30
C HIS A 282 1.44 32.34 -7.88
N TRP A 283 1.06 32.75 -6.66
CA TRP A 283 1.45 34.05 -6.11
C TRP A 283 2.95 34.10 -5.75
N HIS A 284 3.54 32.98 -5.33
CA HIS A 284 4.98 32.86 -5.10
C HIS A 284 5.78 32.76 -6.40
N THR A 285 5.22 32.19 -7.48
CA THR A 285 5.85 32.23 -8.81
C THR A 285 5.67 33.56 -9.53
N ALA A 286 4.60 34.31 -9.24
CA ALA A 286 4.33 35.62 -9.86
C ALA A 286 4.92 36.82 -9.11
N ASN A 287 5.28 36.68 -7.82
CA ASN A 287 6.01 37.69 -7.05
C ASN A 287 7.19 37.06 -6.31
N PRO A 288 8.36 36.91 -6.97
CA PRO A 288 9.60 36.69 -6.26
C PRO A 288 9.84 37.89 -5.33
N VAL A 289 10.02 37.64 -4.04
CA VAL A 289 10.49 38.66 -3.10
C VAL A 289 11.90 39.05 -3.54
N ALA A 290 12.01 40.19 -4.23
CA ALA A 290 13.26 40.81 -4.58
C ALA A 290 13.97 41.28 -3.30
N SER A 291 15.10 40.65 -2.98
CA SER A 291 16.10 41.20 -2.06
C SER A 291 16.84 42.33 -2.77
N SER A 292 16.79 43.52 -2.17
CA SER A 292 17.37 44.75 -2.69
C SER A 292 18.82 44.96 -2.19
N SER A 293 19.75 45.11 -3.13
CA SER A 293 20.91 46.01 -3.09
C SER A 293 21.45 46.08 -4.55
N SER A 294 21.84 47.19 -5.19
CA SER A 294 22.15 48.57 -4.78
C SER A 294 22.15 49.52 -6.01
N ASN A 295 21.82 50.80 -5.76
CA ASN A 295 22.24 52.08 -6.39
C ASN A 295 22.31 52.37 -7.92
N ARG A 296 21.63 53.50 -8.23
CA ARG A 296 21.93 54.65 -9.13
C ARG A 296 21.43 54.72 -10.59
N ASP A 297 20.54 55.70 -10.77
CA ASP A 297 20.38 56.73 -11.82
C ASP A 297 20.13 56.33 -13.29
N SER A 298 18.91 56.58 -13.78
CA SER A 298 18.60 57.75 -14.65
C SER A 298 17.20 57.66 -15.32
N THR A 299 16.46 58.77 -15.18
CA THR A 299 15.46 59.41 -16.07
C THR A 299 14.55 58.61 -17.02
N SER A 300 13.25 58.93 -16.84
CA SER A 300 12.18 59.23 -17.82
C SER A 300 11.48 58.11 -18.62
N ASP A 301 10.16 58.13 -18.41
CA ASP A 301 9.07 58.01 -19.38
C ASP A 301 8.52 56.64 -19.82
N SER A 302 7.52 56.23 -19.03
CA SER A 302 6.10 56.25 -19.41
C SER A 302 5.40 54.95 -19.82
N LEU A 303 4.20 54.85 -19.24
CA LEU A 303 3.00 54.17 -19.75
C LEU A 303 2.78 52.67 -19.45
N SER A 304 2.49 52.35 -18.18
CA SER A 304 1.39 51.42 -17.86
C SER A 304 0.92 51.54 -16.41
N THR A 305 0.36 52.71 -16.06
CA THR A 305 -0.53 52.86 -14.91
C THR A 305 -1.96 52.70 -15.39
N ARG A 306 -2.62 51.59 -15.04
CA ARG A 306 -4.06 51.50 -14.79
C ARG A 306 -4.33 50.12 -14.16
N ILE A 307 -5.16 50.10 -13.12
CA ILE A 307 -5.60 48.95 -12.29
C ILE A 307 -4.89 48.77 -10.93
N CYS A 308 -4.52 49.85 -10.22
CA CYS A 308 -4.31 49.74 -8.76
C CYS A 308 -4.76 51.00 -8.02
N SER A 309 -6.07 51.24 -8.03
CA SER A 309 -6.73 52.28 -7.24
C SER A 309 -8.01 51.74 -6.62
N PHE A 310 -7.92 50.71 -5.77
CA PHE A 310 -9.12 50.23 -5.06
C PHE A 310 -9.01 49.95 -3.56
N PHE A 311 -7.84 49.88 -2.92
CA PHE A 311 -7.83 49.70 -1.46
C PHE A 311 -6.72 50.50 -0.75
N LYS A 312 -7.01 51.78 -0.50
CA LYS A 312 -6.36 52.60 0.51
C LYS A 312 -7.42 53.10 1.49
N GLY A 313 -7.24 52.78 2.78
CA GLY A 313 -8.01 53.29 3.92
C GLY A 313 -8.32 52.17 4.92
N ARG A 314 -8.10 52.31 6.24
CA ARG A 314 -7.81 53.50 7.05
C ARG A 314 -7.52 53.06 8.50
N GLY A 315 -6.45 53.60 9.10
CA GLY A 315 -6.28 53.93 10.54
C GLY A 315 -6.09 52.79 11.56
N LYS A 316 -5.31 52.92 12.64
CA LYS A 316 -4.61 54.06 13.26
C LYS A 316 -3.51 53.54 14.21
N GLU A 317 -2.49 54.39 14.39
CA GLU A 317 -1.32 54.30 15.28
C GLU A 317 -1.64 54.49 16.77
N ALA A 318 -0.72 54.00 17.62
CA ALA A 318 -0.15 54.65 18.81
C ALA A 318 1.05 53.76 19.25
N ASP A 319 2.29 54.05 18.84
CA ASP A 319 3.29 54.98 19.41
C ASP A 319 4.04 54.48 20.66
N HIS A 320 5.36 54.31 20.47
CA HIS A 320 6.52 54.62 21.35
C HIS A 320 6.61 53.96 22.75
N GLU A 321 7.72 53.39 23.24
CA GLU A 321 9.12 53.85 23.31
C GLU A 321 10.13 52.68 23.43
N GLN A 322 11.38 52.95 23.00
CA GLN A 322 12.59 52.17 23.27
C GLN A 322 13.14 52.52 24.67
N GLN A 323 13.76 51.57 25.40
CA GLN A 323 15.05 51.81 26.08
C GLN A 323 15.71 50.54 26.65
N GLN A 324 17.03 50.63 26.74
CA GLN A 324 18.06 49.62 27.00
C GLN A 324 18.34 49.32 28.49
N MET A 325 19.02 48.18 28.69
CA MET A 325 20.06 47.86 29.69
C MET A 325 19.71 47.37 31.11
N SER A 326 20.44 46.30 31.47
CA SER A 326 20.57 45.42 32.65
C SER A 326 21.13 46.13 33.93
N PRO A 327 21.60 45.43 35.00
CA PRO A 327 21.26 44.17 35.70
C PRO A 327 21.04 44.44 37.23
N ASP A 328 21.22 43.44 38.11
CA ASP A 328 21.09 43.41 39.60
C ASP A 328 19.66 43.04 40.09
N GLY A 329 19.42 42.05 40.95
CA GLY A 329 20.26 41.34 41.92
C GLY A 329 19.66 41.55 43.31
N THR A 330 18.97 40.55 43.86
CA THR A 330 18.83 40.18 45.31
C THR A 330 17.51 39.45 45.62
N ALA A 331 17.64 38.23 46.15
CA ALA A 331 16.73 37.62 47.13
C ALA A 331 17.19 38.09 48.55
N PRO A 332 16.49 37.86 49.70
CA PRO A 332 15.74 36.64 50.05
C PRO A 332 14.56 36.77 51.06
N ASP A 333 14.01 35.59 51.40
CA ASP A 333 13.33 35.14 52.64
C ASP A 333 11.90 35.62 53.01
N ASP A 334 10.96 34.66 53.03
CA ASP A 334 10.31 34.19 54.27
C ASP A 334 9.40 32.95 54.04
N ILE A 335 9.58 31.94 54.91
CA ILE A 335 8.91 30.62 55.03
C ILE A 335 8.02 30.72 56.32
N PRO A 336 6.79 30.15 56.44
CA PRO A 336 6.67 28.72 56.76
C PRO A 336 5.40 27.90 56.38
N LEU A 337 5.73 26.65 56.07
CA LEU A 337 5.11 25.34 56.34
C LEU A 337 3.81 25.18 57.17
N SER A 338 3.18 24.04 56.84
CA SER A 338 2.23 23.17 57.59
C SER A 338 0.75 23.43 57.29
N SER A 339 -0.15 22.47 57.19
CA SER A 339 -0.20 21.01 57.45
C SER A 339 -1.44 20.51 56.66
N GLY A 340 -1.44 19.34 56.01
CA GLY A 340 -1.68 18.05 56.64
C GLY A 340 -3.17 17.67 56.58
N HIS A 341 -3.51 16.62 55.81
CA HIS A 341 -4.44 15.51 56.15
C HIS A 341 -5.02 14.88 54.88
N VAL A 342 -4.44 13.75 54.45
CA VAL A 342 -5.20 12.71 53.75
C VAL A 342 -5.02 11.45 54.58
N ARG A 343 -6.06 11.10 55.34
CA ARG A 343 -6.22 9.78 55.96
C ARG A 343 -7.06 8.93 55.01
N THR A 344 -6.47 7.82 54.58
CA THR A 344 -7.11 6.58 54.18
C THR A 344 -7.98 6.03 55.31
N ILE A 345 -9.10 5.37 54.98
CA ILE A 345 -9.60 4.11 55.57
C ILE A 345 -10.50 3.42 54.53
N GLU A 346 -10.35 2.10 54.50
CA GLU A 346 -10.79 1.11 53.54
C GLU A 346 -12.28 0.72 53.65
N GLY A 347 -12.81 0.19 52.52
CA GLY A 347 -13.59 -1.05 52.50
C GLY A 347 -15.10 -0.98 52.80
N VAL A 348 -15.93 -1.14 51.76
CA VAL A 348 -16.88 -2.26 51.54
C VAL A 348 -17.92 -1.92 50.46
N SER A 349 -18.04 -2.85 49.52
CA SER A 349 -19.16 -3.19 48.61
C SER A 349 -19.66 -2.20 47.54
N SER A 350 -19.45 -2.63 46.28
CA SER A 350 -20.40 -2.68 45.17
C SER A 350 -21.56 -1.68 45.10
N ASN A 351 -21.60 -1.03 43.93
CA ASN A 351 -22.73 -0.42 43.23
C ASN A 351 -22.96 1.09 43.43
N PHE A 352 -23.17 1.72 42.27
CA PHE A 352 -23.77 3.02 42.00
C PHE A 352 -22.89 4.30 41.98
N VAL A 353 -22.68 4.73 40.72
CA VAL A 353 -22.50 6.09 40.19
C VAL A 353 -21.07 6.49 39.78
N GLY A 354 -20.73 6.03 38.57
CA GLY A 354 -19.75 6.61 37.66
C GLY A 354 -20.24 6.45 36.21
N GLU A 355 -21.53 6.71 35.97
CA GLU A 355 -22.12 6.85 34.63
C GLU A 355 -22.19 8.34 34.28
N ALA A 356 -21.32 8.78 33.37
CA ALA A 356 -21.63 9.84 32.41
C ALA A 356 -20.54 9.86 31.33
N TYR A 357 -20.93 9.46 30.11
CA TYR A 357 -20.21 9.58 28.84
C TYR A 357 -19.02 8.62 28.58
N LYS A 358 -19.30 7.32 28.69
CA LYS A 358 -18.85 6.34 27.69
C LYS A 358 -19.86 6.34 26.54
N ILE A 359 -19.51 6.90 25.39
CA ILE A 359 -20.11 6.45 24.13
C ILE A 359 -19.09 5.47 23.53
N ASN A 360 -19.41 4.18 23.66
CA ASN A 360 -18.79 3.10 22.90
C ASN A 360 -19.01 3.38 21.41
N LEU A 361 -17.94 3.76 20.69
CA LEU A 361 -17.93 3.81 19.22
C LEU A 361 -17.45 2.49 18.59
N SER A 362 -17.23 1.44 19.39
CA SER A 362 -17.00 0.07 18.95
C SER A 362 -18.25 -0.79 19.18
N LYS A 363 -19.25 -0.67 18.30
CA LYS A 363 -20.16 -1.79 17.90
C LYS A 363 -21.26 -1.46 16.87
N ASP A 364 -21.51 -0.20 16.48
CA ASP A 364 -22.57 0.11 15.52
C ASP A 364 -22.14 1.03 14.36
N ALA A 365 -21.04 0.71 13.68
CA ALA A 365 -20.78 1.22 12.33
C ALA A 365 -21.55 0.41 11.26
N LYS A 366 -22.86 0.23 11.46
CA LYS A 366 -23.81 -0.26 10.45
C LYS A 366 -24.45 0.90 9.68
N MET A 367 -23.73 2.02 9.49
CA MET A 367 -24.25 3.20 8.81
C MET A 367 -23.92 3.26 7.30
N SER A 368 -23.38 2.19 6.72
CA SER A 368 -23.17 2.04 5.26
C SER A 368 -24.10 1.00 4.60
N ARG A 369 -24.65 0.06 5.38
CA ARG A 369 -25.56 -0.98 4.85
C ARG A 369 -26.90 -0.43 4.34
N PRO A 370 -27.56 0.58 4.96
CA PRO A 370 -28.80 1.13 4.41
C PRO A 370 -28.59 1.84 3.06
N MET A 371 -27.47 2.57 2.90
CA MET A 371 -27.15 3.28 1.64
C MET A 371 -26.77 2.32 0.51
N MET A 372 -26.00 1.25 0.78
CA MET A 372 -25.74 0.18 -0.20
C MET A 372 -27.00 -0.61 -0.56
N LEU A 373 -27.93 -0.82 0.39
CA LEU A 373 -29.21 -1.48 0.12
C LEU A 373 -30.10 -0.64 -0.81
N ILE A 374 -30.09 0.70 -0.64
CA ILE A 374 -30.81 1.63 -1.53
C ILE A 374 -30.16 1.64 -2.93
N GLY A 375 -28.83 1.62 -3.03
CA GLY A 375 -28.11 1.47 -4.31
C GLY A 375 -28.44 0.16 -5.04
N ALA A 376 -28.53 -0.96 -4.30
CA ALA A 376 -28.94 -2.26 -4.83
C ALA A 376 -30.44 -2.31 -5.23
N LEU A 377 -31.31 -1.63 -4.47
CA LEU A 377 -32.73 -1.47 -4.82
C LEU A 377 -32.92 -0.62 -6.08
N LEU A 378 -32.11 0.42 -6.27
CA LEU A 378 -32.12 1.27 -7.47
C LEU A 378 -31.57 0.52 -8.71
N ALA A 379 -30.52 -0.31 -8.54
CA ALA A 379 -30.02 -1.20 -9.59
C ALA A 379 -31.04 -2.30 -9.96
N GLY A 380 -31.78 -2.81 -8.98
CA GLY A 380 -32.89 -3.77 -9.19
C GLY A 380 -34.07 -3.19 -9.97
N ILE A 381 -34.38 -1.90 -9.78
CA ILE A 381 -35.44 -1.22 -10.55
C ILE A 381 -35.00 -0.93 -11.99
N TYR A 382 -33.71 -0.68 -12.22
CA TYR A 382 -33.14 -0.45 -13.56
C TYR A 382 -33.03 -1.73 -14.41
N THR A 383 -32.89 -2.89 -13.77
CA THR A 383 -32.64 -4.18 -14.45
C THR A 383 -33.91 -5.01 -14.68
N ALA A 384 -35.05 -4.65 -14.08
CA ALA A 384 -36.26 -5.48 -14.09
C ALA A 384 -37.21 -5.32 -15.29
N ASP A 385 -37.02 -4.34 -16.20
CA ASP A 385 -38.00 -4.08 -17.29
C ASP A 385 -37.41 -4.05 -18.72
N ILE A 386 -36.13 -4.44 -18.95
CA ILE A 386 -35.50 -4.44 -20.29
C ILE A 386 -35.04 -5.83 -20.73
N TYR A 387 -35.71 -6.91 -20.32
CA TYR A 387 -35.52 -8.24 -20.95
C TYR A 387 -36.80 -9.07 -20.89
N PRO A 388 -37.65 -8.95 -21.92
CA PRO A 388 -38.19 -10.18 -22.52
C PRO A 388 -38.35 -10.03 -24.04
N SER A 389 -37.32 -10.36 -24.82
CA SER A 389 -37.45 -10.49 -26.29
C SER A 389 -36.47 -11.50 -26.94
N LEU A 390 -35.84 -12.39 -26.16
CA LEU A 390 -34.82 -13.32 -26.67
C LEU A 390 -35.12 -14.79 -26.42
N ASN A 391 -36.36 -15.13 -26.03
CA ASN A 391 -36.80 -16.52 -25.81
C ASN A 391 -37.73 -17.07 -26.90
N THR A 392 -37.69 -16.51 -28.12
CA THR A 392 -38.56 -16.99 -29.23
C THR A 392 -37.80 -17.24 -30.54
N ILE A 393 -36.47 -17.39 -30.48
CA ILE A 393 -35.65 -17.89 -31.58
C ILE A 393 -34.57 -18.75 -30.97
N LEU A 394 -34.85 -20.03 -30.70
CA LEU A 394 -33.89 -21.15 -30.62
C LEU A 394 -34.68 -22.42 -30.27
N GLY A 395 -35.57 -22.80 -31.20
CA GLY A 395 -36.11 -24.14 -31.24
C GLY A 395 -35.04 -25.12 -31.70
N SER A 396 -34.82 -26.16 -30.90
CA SER A 396 -34.24 -27.45 -31.27
C SER A 396 -32.96 -27.45 -32.11
N ARG A 397 -31.80 -27.54 -31.46
CA ARG A 397 -30.69 -28.34 -32.01
C ARG A 397 -30.08 -29.21 -30.91
N LYS A 398 -29.95 -30.49 -31.28
CA LYS A 398 -29.35 -31.57 -30.50
C LYS A 398 -27.91 -31.25 -30.11
N SER A 399 -27.46 -31.89 -29.04
CA SER A 399 -26.14 -31.81 -28.40
C SER A 399 -24.95 -31.73 -29.37
N PRO A 400 -23.91 -30.94 -29.05
CA PRO A 400 -22.58 -31.11 -29.61
C PRO A 400 -21.72 -31.92 -28.63
N GLU A 401 -22.02 -33.21 -28.46
CA GLU A 401 -20.93 -34.18 -28.24
C GLU A 401 -20.27 -34.40 -29.60
N THR A 402 -18.94 -34.53 -29.64
CA THR A 402 -18.06 -34.75 -30.82
C THR A 402 -17.60 -33.54 -31.65
N LEU A 403 -16.80 -32.63 -31.08
CA LEU A 403 -15.80 -31.89 -31.90
C LEU A 403 -14.50 -31.45 -31.19
N VAL A 404 -14.03 -32.16 -30.15
CA VAL A 404 -12.65 -32.01 -29.58
C VAL A 404 -12.00 -33.38 -29.33
N THR A 405 -12.10 -34.29 -30.29
CA THR A 405 -11.44 -35.62 -30.19
C THR A 405 -10.84 -36.04 -31.51
N ARG A 406 -10.06 -35.17 -32.14
CA ARG A 406 -9.14 -35.56 -33.22
C ARG A 406 -7.87 -34.74 -33.18
N LEU A 407 -6.97 -35.16 -32.29
CA LEU A 407 -5.51 -35.21 -32.44
C LEU A 407 -4.94 -35.48 -31.04
N ILE A 408 -4.85 -36.76 -30.66
CA ILE A 408 -3.83 -37.38 -29.80
C ILE A 408 -4.20 -38.88 -29.79
N ASN A 409 -3.60 -39.63 -30.72
CA ASN A 409 -3.33 -41.05 -30.47
C ASN A 409 -2.00 -41.06 -29.74
N SER A 410 -2.01 -41.09 -28.41
CA SER A 410 -0.84 -41.48 -27.63
C SER A 410 -1.29 -42.46 -26.55
N ASP A 411 -1.06 -43.75 -26.79
CA ASP A 411 -1.07 -44.81 -25.77
C ASP A 411 0.14 -44.63 -24.83
N MET A 412 0.34 -43.45 -24.25
CA MET A 412 1.38 -43.26 -23.24
C MET A 412 0.89 -43.80 -21.89
N PRO A 413 1.67 -44.66 -21.22
CA PRO A 413 1.36 -45.06 -19.85
C PRO A 413 1.45 -43.83 -18.95
N SER A 414 0.52 -43.72 -18.01
CA SER A 414 0.68 -42.74 -16.93
C SER A 414 1.93 -43.06 -16.15
N GLN A 415 2.71 -42.02 -15.80
CA GLN A 415 3.98 -42.16 -15.10
C GLN A 415 4.13 -41.04 -14.06
N THR A 416 4.97 -41.29 -13.05
CA THR A 416 5.35 -40.29 -12.05
C THR A 416 6.86 -40.15 -12.02
N ILE A 417 7.34 -38.92 -12.17
CA ILE A 417 8.76 -38.56 -12.07
C ILE A 417 9.00 -38.10 -10.63
N THR A 418 10.04 -38.62 -9.98
CA THR A 418 10.37 -38.27 -8.59
C THR A 418 11.75 -37.61 -8.54
N LEU A 419 11.82 -36.45 -7.90
CA LEU A 419 13.04 -35.74 -7.53
C LEU A 419 13.11 -35.73 -6.01
N GLU A 420 14.17 -36.28 -5.41
CA GLU A 420 14.21 -36.51 -3.96
C GLU A 420 15.62 -36.38 -3.39
N ASN A 421 15.70 -35.81 -2.19
CA ASN A 421 16.88 -35.88 -1.33
C ASN A 421 16.47 -36.16 0.12
N GLN A 422 17.37 -35.92 1.09
CA GLN A 422 17.09 -36.21 2.49
C GLN A 422 16.03 -35.30 3.13
N ALA A 423 15.80 -34.11 2.56
CA ALA A 423 14.94 -33.08 3.15
C ALA A 423 13.62 -32.89 2.39
N LEU A 424 13.56 -33.21 1.09
CA LEU A 424 12.39 -32.98 0.27
C LEU A 424 12.22 -34.04 -0.81
N ARG A 425 10.97 -34.45 -1.04
CA ARG A 425 10.53 -35.23 -2.19
C ARG A 425 9.55 -34.42 -3.02
N VAL A 426 9.80 -34.36 -4.31
CA VAL A 426 8.94 -33.71 -5.31
C VAL A 426 8.50 -34.74 -6.34
N LYS A 427 7.20 -34.83 -6.59
CA LYS A 427 6.65 -35.71 -7.63
C LYS A 427 5.92 -34.92 -8.70
N VAL A 428 6.23 -35.22 -9.95
CA VAL A 428 5.50 -34.74 -11.12
C VAL A 428 4.75 -35.92 -11.73
N HIS A 429 3.43 -35.82 -11.80
CA HIS A 429 2.57 -36.83 -12.40
C HIS A 429 2.28 -36.48 -13.86
N ILE A 430 2.46 -37.46 -14.75
CA ILE A 430 2.09 -37.39 -16.16
C ILE A 430 0.87 -38.30 -16.39
N ALA A 431 -0.26 -37.69 -16.75
CA ALA A 431 -1.49 -38.39 -17.08
C ALA A 431 -1.37 -39.11 -18.43
N LYS A 432 -2.32 -40.04 -18.70
CA LYS A 432 -2.35 -40.83 -19.94
C LYS A 432 -2.46 -39.97 -21.20
N ASP A 433 -3.13 -38.83 -21.10
CA ASP A 433 -3.27 -37.89 -22.21
C ASP A 433 -2.05 -37.00 -22.40
N GLY A 434 -1.03 -37.11 -21.54
CA GLY A 434 0.21 -36.34 -21.54
C GLY A 434 0.16 -35.06 -20.69
N ALA A 435 -0.93 -34.73 -20.02
CA ALA A 435 -0.97 -33.58 -19.11
C ALA A 435 -0.04 -33.80 -17.90
N ALA A 436 0.69 -32.76 -17.50
CA ALA A 436 1.66 -32.81 -16.40
C ALA A 436 1.20 -31.99 -15.19
N PHE A 437 1.41 -32.52 -14.00
CA PHE A 437 0.96 -31.92 -12.74
C PHE A 437 2.02 -32.03 -11.66
N LEU A 438 2.21 -30.97 -10.88
CA LEU A 438 2.98 -31.06 -9.64
C LEU A 438 2.11 -31.77 -8.59
N GLN A 439 2.40 -33.04 -8.35
CA GLN A 439 1.58 -33.95 -7.55
C GLN A 439 1.87 -33.84 -6.06
N GLU A 440 3.15 -33.70 -5.69
CA GLU A 440 3.58 -33.73 -4.30
C GLU A 440 4.84 -32.88 -4.11
N VAL A 441 4.86 -32.11 -3.03
CA VAL A 441 6.04 -31.46 -2.45
C VAL A 441 6.02 -31.83 -0.97
N LEU A 442 6.82 -32.83 -0.57
CA LEU A 442 6.74 -33.47 0.74
C LEU A 442 8.07 -33.30 1.51
N PRO A 443 8.07 -32.65 2.68
CA PRO A 443 9.25 -32.62 3.55
C PRO A 443 9.59 -34.02 4.06
N LEU A 444 10.88 -34.31 4.19
CA LEU A 444 11.41 -35.56 4.70
C LEU A 444 12.24 -35.31 5.98
N PRO A 445 12.10 -36.17 7.02
CA PRO A 445 11.12 -37.25 7.14
C PRO A 445 9.71 -36.68 7.34
N GLY A 446 8.77 -37.18 6.56
CA GLY A 446 7.36 -36.78 6.61
C GLY A 446 6.50 -37.82 5.91
N THR A 447 5.20 -37.77 6.16
CA THR A 447 4.24 -38.71 5.55
C THR A 447 3.36 -37.99 4.55
N SER A 448 3.18 -38.60 3.37
CA SER A 448 2.21 -38.11 2.40
C SER A 448 0.84 -38.00 3.07
N PRO A 449 0.21 -36.82 3.08
CA PRO A 449 -1.13 -36.66 3.63
C PRO A 449 -2.11 -37.53 2.85
N THR A 450 -3.09 -38.13 3.54
CA THR A 450 -4.21 -38.81 2.87
C THR A 450 -5.19 -37.74 2.41
N PRO A 451 -5.38 -37.52 1.11
CA PRO A 451 -6.26 -36.46 0.66
C PRO A 451 -7.73 -36.81 0.92
N ALA A 452 -8.53 -35.80 1.29
CA ALA A 452 -9.98 -35.95 1.42
C ALA A 452 -10.66 -35.17 0.28
N PHE A 453 -10.98 -35.88 -0.80
CA PHE A 453 -11.69 -35.30 -1.94
C PHE A 453 -13.14 -35.79 -1.94
N LYS A 454 -14.08 -34.86 -2.10
CA LYS A 454 -15.52 -35.14 -2.04
C LYS A 454 -16.10 -35.35 -3.43
N ASN A 455 -15.67 -34.54 -4.39
CA ASN A 455 -16.22 -34.43 -5.73
C ASN A 455 -15.21 -34.80 -6.82
N PHE A 456 -13.91 -34.87 -6.50
CA PHE A 456 -12.83 -35.13 -7.48
C PHE A 456 -11.95 -36.33 -7.07
N SER A 457 -11.22 -36.89 -8.04
CA SER A 457 -10.23 -37.95 -7.81
C SER A 457 -8.88 -37.42 -7.30
N ASP A 458 -8.62 -36.13 -7.53
CA ASP A 458 -7.38 -35.42 -7.23
C ASP A 458 -7.68 -33.93 -7.08
N SER A 459 -6.70 -33.18 -6.54
CA SER A 459 -6.71 -31.71 -6.54
C SER A 459 -5.55 -31.12 -7.34
N TYR A 460 -5.04 -31.84 -8.33
CA TYR A 460 -3.85 -31.40 -9.05
C TYR A 460 -4.19 -30.24 -10.00
N ALA A 461 -3.36 -29.21 -9.96
CA ALA A 461 -3.34 -28.10 -10.90
C ALA A 461 -2.25 -28.33 -11.97
N PRO A 462 -2.40 -27.80 -13.19
CA PRO A 462 -1.39 -27.93 -14.24
C PRO A 462 0.00 -27.51 -13.74
N LEU A 463 1.05 -28.18 -14.21
CA LEU A 463 2.43 -27.92 -13.77
C LEU A 463 2.88 -26.46 -14.04
N VAL A 464 2.36 -25.85 -15.10
CA VAL A 464 2.68 -24.49 -15.53
C VAL A 464 1.51 -23.91 -16.32
N GLU A 465 1.29 -22.60 -16.20
CA GLU A 465 0.23 -21.86 -16.89
C GLU A 465 0.84 -20.79 -17.79
N VAL A 466 0.34 -20.72 -19.04
CA VAL A 466 0.82 -19.79 -20.07
C VAL A 466 -0.36 -19.14 -20.75
N ARG A 467 -0.37 -17.81 -20.85
CA ARG A 467 -1.38 -17.07 -21.61
C ARG A 467 -0.73 -16.38 -22.79
N LEU A 468 -1.34 -16.56 -23.97
CA LEU A 468 -0.98 -15.84 -25.17
C LEU A 468 -1.97 -14.69 -25.44
N ALA A 469 -1.52 -13.67 -26.15
CA ALA A 469 -2.37 -12.56 -26.57
C ALA A 469 -3.58 -13.08 -27.37
N GLY A 470 -4.78 -12.64 -26.98
CA GLY A 470 -6.05 -13.08 -27.58
C GLY A 470 -6.64 -14.37 -26.96
N GLU A 471 -5.96 -15.01 -26.00
CA GLU A 471 -6.49 -16.18 -25.31
C GLU A 471 -7.03 -15.86 -23.90
N GLY A 472 -8.23 -16.40 -23.62
CA GLY A 472 -8.89 -16.32 -22.32
C GLY A 472 -8.65 -17.54 -21.43
N THR A 473 -9.67 -17.91 -20.66
CA THR A 473 -9.69 -19.09 -19.79
C THR A 473 -10.50 -20.19 -20.46
N GLU A 474 -10.05 -21.45 -20.42
CA GLU A 474 -10.63 -22.54 -21.21
C GLU A 474 -12.06 -22.93 -20.78
N ARG A 475 -12.26 -23.20 -19.48
CA ARG A 475 -13.51 -23.79 -18.96
C ARG A 475 -14.18 -22.99 -17.86
N ASN A 476 -13.40 -22.38 -16.98
CA ASN A 476 -13.93 -21.67 -15.82
C ASN A 476 -14.20 -20.20 -16.18
N LYS A 477 -15.38 -19.68 -15.83
CA LYS A 477 -15.73 -18.25 -15.91
C LYS A 477 -14.96 -17.46 -14.84
N SER A 478 -13.64 -17.42 -14.94
CA SER A 478 -12.77 -17.07 -13.81
C SER A 478 -12.27 -15.64 -13.85
N SER A 479 -12.31 -14.97 -12.69
CA SER A 479 -11.47 -13.80 -12.40
C SER A 479 -10.06 -14.21 -11.96
N LYS A 480 -9.81 -15.50 -11.68
CA LYS A 480 -8.48 -16.04 -11.39
C LYS A 480 -7.57 -15.73 -12.57
N SER A 481 -6.48 -15.04 -12.29
CA SER A 481 -5.61 -14.52 -13.33
C SER A 481 -4.57 -15.57 -13.73
N LEU A 482 -4.03 -16.30 -12.76
CA LEU A 482 -2.84 -17.15 -12.95
C LEU A 482 -3.13 -18.61 -13.36
N VAL A 483 -4.38 -19.08 -13.28
CA VAL A 483 -4.74 -20.48 -13.59
C VAL A 483 -5.88 -20.62 -14.61
N GLY A 484 -5.90 -21.75 -15.34
CA GLY A 484 -6.97 -22.11 -16.27
C GLY A 484 -6.78 -21.60 -17.70
N SER A 485 -5.54 -21.33 -18.13
CA SER A 485 -5.24 -20.84 -19.47
C SER A 485 -5.53 -21.88 -20.55
N TYR A 486 -5.83 -21.42 -21.77
CA TYR A 486 -6.01 -22.29 -22.92
C TYR A 486 -4.72 -23.06 -23.27
N VAL A 487 -3.55 -22.41 -23.31
CA VAL A 487 -2.27 -23.11 -23.51
C VAL A 487 -2.02 -24.12 -22.41
N GLY A 488 -2.18 -23.73 -21.13
CA GLY A 488 -1.98 -24.63 -19.98
C GLY A 488 -2.78 -25.93 -20.08
N ALA A 489 -4.04 -25.85 -20.51
CA ALA A 489 -4.89 -27.02 -20.76
C ALA A 489 -4.43 -27.91 -21.93
N ARG A 490 -3.72 -27.35 -22.92
CA ARG A 490 -3.24 -28.03 -24.13
C ARG A 490 -1.80 -28.52 -24.03
N LEU A 491 -1.01 -28.06 -23.07
CA LEU A 491 0.38 -28.50 -22.89
C LEU A 491 0.43 -30.01 -22.66
N ARG A 492 1.30 -30.69 -23.42
CA ARG A 492 1.53 -32.14 -23.32
C ARG A 492 3.00 -32.45 -23.15
N TYR A 493 3.27 -33.40 -22.27
CA TYR A 493 4.60 -33.89 -21.94
C TYR A 493 5.35 -34.40 -23.18
N GLN A 494 6.62 -34.00 -23.30
CA GLN A 494 7.56 -34.48 -24.32
C GLN A 494 8.70 -35.29 -23.71
N SER A 495 9.40 -34.72 -22.72
CA SER A 495 10.58 -35.30 -22.12
C SER A 495 10.85 -34.72 -20.74
N HIS A 496 11.69 -35.37 -19.94
CA HIS A 496 12.30 -34.77 -18.76
C HIS A 496 13.78 -35.08 -18.68
N GLU A 497 14.49 -34.29 -17.88
CA GLU A 497 15.91 -34.42 -17.58
C GLU A 497 16.13 -34.05 -16.11
N ILE A 498 17.05 -34.75 -15.44
CA ILE A 498 17.43 -34.44 -14.05
C ILE A 498 18.92 -34.12 -14.05
N ASP A 499 19.23 -32.86 -13.75
CA ASP A 499 20.60 -32.38 -13.57
C ASP A 499 20.96 -32.45 -12.09
N THR A 500 22.08 -33.10 -11.77
CA THR A 500 22.59 -33.21 -10.39
C THR A 500 23.93 -32.50 -10.28
N ALA A 501 23.99 -31.52 -9.38
CA ALA A 501 25.22 -30.86 -8.95
C ALA A 501 25.56 -31.28 -7.51
N ALA A 502 26.62 -30.69 -6.93
CA ALA A 502 27.12 -31.10 -5.62
C ALA A 502 26.12 -30.90 -4.47
N ASP A 503 25.27 -29.87 -4.55
CA ASP A 503 24.35 -29.43 -3.49
C ASP A 503 22.91 -29.20 -3.98
N THR A 504 22.64 -29.50 -5.25
CA THR A 504 21.36 -29.25 -5.91
C THR A 504 21.01 -30.35 -6.91
N GLN A 505 19.71 -30.60 -7.04
CA GLN A 505 19.16 -31.39 -8.14
C GLN A 505 18.06 -30.58 -8.82
N THR A 506 18.04 -30.55 -10.16
CA THR A 506 17.02 -29.84 -10.94
C THR A 506 16.32 -30.79 -11.89
N LEU A 507 14.99 -30.87 -11.80
CA LEU A 507 14.14 -31.56 -12.75
C LEU A 507 13.63 -30.59 -13.80
N HIS A 508 13.93 -30.88 -15.06
CA HIS A 508 13.41 -30.18 -16.24
C HIS A 508 12.29 -31.00 -16.85
N VAL A 509 11.08 -30.45 -16.94
CA VAL A 509 9.94 -31.11 -17.60
C VAL A 509 9.54 -30.30 -18.83
N ARG A 510 9.77 -30.86 -20.02
CA ARG A 510 9.47 -30.22 -21.30
C ARG A 510 8.07 -30.60 -21.78
N LEU A 511 7.26 -29.58 -22.08
CA LEU A 511 5.88 -29.67 -22.53
C LEU A 511 5.74 -28.95 -23.87
N LYS A 512 4.79 -29.38 -24.71
CA LYS A 512 4.48 -28.73 -25.99
C LYS A 512 2.98 -28.49 -26.12
N ASP A 513 2.61 -27.31 -26.60
CA ASP A 513 1.27 -27.04 -27.12
C ASP A 513 1.25 -27.34 -28.63
N GLY A 514 0.43 -28.32 -29.03
CA GLY A 514 0.29 -28.72 -30.42
C GLY A 514 -0.38 -27.69 -31.32
N ILE A 515 -1.06 -26.69 -30.75
CA ILE A 515 -1.77 -25.65 -31.52
C ILE A 515 -0.91 -24.41 -31.73
N SER A 516 -0.42 -23.79 -30.66
CA SER A 516 0.41 -22.59 -30.76
C SER A 516 1.86 -22.87 -31.18
N GLY A 517 2.35 -24.10 -30.98
CA GLY A 517 3.77 -24.43 -31.16
C GLY A 517 4.65 -24.04 -29.98
N ALA A 518 4.10 -23.49 -28.90
CA ALA A 518 4.86 -23.15 -27.69
C ALA A 518 5.51 -24.41 -27.07
N LEU A 519 6.80 -24.31 -26.78
CA LEU A 519 7.58 -25.30 -26.03
C LEU A 519 7.81 -24.72 -24.64
N VAL A 520 7.30 -25.37 -23.60
CA VAL A 520 7.35 -24.86 -22.22
C VAL A 520 8.13 -25.83 -21.36
N THR A 521 9.15 -25.34 -20.67
CA THR A 521 9.95 -26.14 -19.73
C THR A 521 9.71 -25.66 -18.31
N SER A 522 9.24 -26.54 -17.43
CA SER A 522 9.23 -26.30 -15.98
C SER A 522 10.57 -26.75 -15.40
N HIS A 523 11.21 -25.90 -14.60
CA HIS A 523 12.47 -26.18 -13.91
C HIS A 523 12.19 -26.24 -12.40
N LEU A 524 12.40 -27.39 -11.78
CA LEU A 524 12.13 -27.64 -10.36
C LEU A 524 13.44 -28.02 -9.65
N THR A 525 13.98 -27.13 -8.84
CA THR A 525 15.26 -27.30 -8.15
C THR A 525 15.05 -27.55 -6.66
N ILE A 526 15.70 -28.60 -6.13
CA ILE A 526 15.81 -28.85 -4.70
C ILE A 526 17.27 -28.71 -4.26
N HIS A 527 17.48 -28.22 -3.04
CA HIS A 527 18.79 -28.11 -2.41
C HIS A 527 18.92 -29.12 -1.27
N GLU A 528 20.14 -29.55 -0.97
CA GLU A 528 20.41 -30.42 0.17
C GLU A 528 20.16 -29.71 1.51
N GLY A 529 19.56 -30.43 2.47
CA GLY A 529 19.51 -30.05 3.88
C GLY A 529 18.27 -29.25 4.35
N PHE A 530 17.39 -28.80 3.46
CA PHE A 530 16.15 -28.09 3.86
C PHE A 530 14.98 -28.31 2.88
N PRO A 531 13.72 -28.26 3.36
CA PRO A 531 12.55 -28.60 2.56
C PRO A 531 12.04 -27.42 1.70
N VAL A 532 12.88 -26.91 0.80
CA VAL A 532 12.52 -25.82 -0.13
C VAL A 532 12.67 -26.25 -1.59
N LEU A 533 11.59 -26.10 -2.36
CA LEU A 533 11.56 -26.22 -3.82
C LEU A 533 11.69 -24.84 -4.44
N ARG A 534 12.64 -24.64 -5.35
CA ARG A 534 12.74 -23.44 -6.18
C ARG A 534 12.26 -23.76 -7.60
N ALA A 535 11.37 -22.95 -8.16
CA ALA A 535 10.76 -23.18 -9.47
C ALA A 535 10.91 -21.97 -10.40
N THR A 536 11.20 -22.25 -11.67
CA THR A 536 11.09 -21.32 -12.80
C THR A 536 10.43 -22.02 -13.98
N ALA A 537 9.97 -21.25 -14.96
CA ALA A 537 9.46 -21.78 -16.23
C ALA A 537 10.09 -21.02 -17.41
N SER A 538 10.34 -21.73 -18.51
CA SER A 538 10.77 -21.13 -19.77
C SER A 538 9.75 -21.44 -20.86
N VAL A 539 9.49 -20.47 -21.74
CA VAL A 539 8.67 -20.65 -22.95
C VAL A 539 9.50 -20.27 -24.16
N GLN A 540 9.66 -21.24 -25.07
CA GLN A 540 10.31 -21.06 -26.37
C GLN A 540 9.25 -21.13 -27.47
N ASN A 541 9.39 -20.27 -28.48
CA ASN A 541 8.57 -20.34 -29.67
C ASN A 541 9.05 -21.44 -30.63
N GLY A 542 8.41 -22.60 -30.61
CA GLY A 542 8.66 -23.70 -31.55
C GLY A 542 7.79 -23.67 -32.82
N GLY A 543 7.11 -22.56 -33.09
CA GLY A 543 6.28 -22.34 -34.27
C GLY A 543 6.97 -21.49 -35.35
N ASP A 544 6.20 -21.10 -36.38
CA ASP A 544 6.67 -20.32 -37.54
C ASP A 544 6.25 -18.83 -37.50
N LYS A 545 5.53 -18.42 -36.45
CA LYS A 545 5.01 -17.06 -36.24
C LYS A 545 5.34 -16.58 -34.85
N ASP A 546 5.38 -15.26 -34.67
CA ASP A 546 5.54 -14.65 -33.34
C ASP A 546 4.50 -15.17 -32.34
N LEU A 547 4.97 -15.52 -31.15
CA LEU A 547 4.13 -15.71 -29.97
C LEU A 547 4.19 -14.45 -29.12
N VAL A 548 3.04 -13.96 -28.66
CA VAL A 548 2.98 -12.87 -27.68
C VAL A 548 2.48 -13.45 -26.38
N VAL A 549 3.38 -13.60 -25.41
CA VAL A 549 3.11 -14.15 -24.08
C VAL A 549 2.69 -13.00 -23.17
N THR A 550 1.53 -13.12 -22.54
CA THR A 550 0.97 -12.10 -21.63
C THR A 550 0.99 -12.54 -20.17
N GLN A 551 1.24 -13.82 -19.92
CA GLN A 551 1.40 -14.41 -18.60
C GLN A 551 2.18 -15.73 -18.69
N LEU A 552 3.09 -15.94 -17.74
CA LEU A 552 3.78 -17.21 -17.51
C LEU A 552 4.04 -17.39 -16.02
N THR A 553 3.52 -18.46 -15.42
CA THR A 553 3.74 -18.76 -14.00
C THR A 553 5.08 -19.45 -13.78
N SER A 554 5.77 -19.14 -12.69
CA SER A 554 6.96 -19.88 -12.27
C SER A 554 6.60 -21.15 -11.47
N LEU A 555 5.51 -21.09 -10.72
CA LEU A 555 5.03 -22.18 -9.87
C LEU A 555 3.50 -22.20 -9.88
N VAL A 556 2.94 -23.40 -10.05
CA VAL A 556 1.53 -23.70 -9.80
C VAL A 556 1.46 -25.01 -9.03
N LEU A 557 0.74 -25.01 -7.91
CA LEU A 557 0.53 -26.18 -7.07
C LEU A 557 -0.93 -26.19 -6.59
N GLY A 558 -1.61 -27.31 -6.76
CA GLY A 558 -2.91 -27.58 -6.14
C GLY A 558 -2.78 -28.62 -5.03
N GLY A 559 -3.81 -28.79 -4.21
CA GLY A 559 -3.80 -29.82 -3.17
C GLY A 559 -3.06 -29.40 -1.89
N LEU A 560 -2.99 -28.10 -1.58
CA LEU A 560 -2.29 -27.61 -0.38
C LEU A 560 -3.02 -27.97 0.93
N SER A 561 -4.31 -28.29 0.87
CA SER A 561 -5.06 -28.71 2.07
C SER A 561 -4.95 -30.22 2.31
N THR A 562 -4.48 -30.59 3.50
CA THR A 562 -4.26 -31.99 3.86
C THR A 562 -5.52 -32.59 4.52
N GLY A 563 -6.18 -33.53 3.83
CA GLY A 563 -7.14 -34.47 4.46
C GLY A 563 -8.39 -33.87 5.10
N SER A 564 -8.79 -32.64 4.74
CA SER A 564 -9.95 -31.97 5.35
C SER A 564 -11.04 -31.63 4.33
N ASP A 565 -12.28 -31.97 4.69
CA ASP A 565 -13.49 -31.56 3.98
C ASP A 565 -13.95 -30.13 4.34
N LYS A 566 -13.20 -29.43 5.21
CA LYS A 566 -13.45 -28.07 5.71
C LYS A 566 -12.20 -27.20 5.73
N TRP A 567 -11.33 -27.39 4.72
CA TRP A 567 -10.04 -26.71 4.61
C TRP A 567 -10.11 -25.18 4.78
N TRP A 568 -11.23 -24.54 4.42
CA TRP A 568 -11.42 -23.10 4.54
C TRP A 568 -11.47 -22.60 6.00
N HIS A 569 -11.85 -23.45 6.96
CA HIS A 569 -11.79 -23.13 8.39
C HIS A 569 -10.54 -23.65 9.10
N GLU A 570 -9.85 -24.61 8.49
CA GLU A 570 -8.68 -25.28 9.07
C GLU A 570 -7.34 -24.63 8.69
N TYR A 571 -7.32 -23.84 7.62
CA TYR A 571 -6.13 -23.09 7.23
C TYR A 571 -6.30 -21.58 7.46
N ARG A 572 -5.18 -20.90 7.66
CA ARG A 572 -5.06 -19.44 7.78
C ARG A 572 -4.01 -18.94 6.79
N LEU A 573 -4.34 -17.87 6.08
CA LEU A 573 -3.40 -17.15 5.22
C LEU A 573 -2.82 -15.98 5.99
N SER A 574 -1.51 -15.88 6.09
CA SER A 574 -0.81 -14.71 6.60
C SER A 574 -0.05 -14.00 5.48
N VAL A 575 -0.22 -12.68 5.42
CA VAL A 575 0.35 -11.80 4.39
C VAL A 575 1.19 -10.71 5.05
N PRO A 576 2.44 -10.50 4.63
CA PRO A 576 3.28 -9.42 5.14
C PRO A 576 2.97 -8.11 4.42
N SER A 577 2.31 -7.19 5.13
CA SER A 577 2.27 -5.77 4.73
C SER A 577 3.65 -5.14 4.92
N ASN A 578 4.06 -4.31 3.96
CA ASN A 578 5.34 -3.62 3.98
C ASN A 578 5.14 -2.23 3.40
N THR A 579 5.15 -1.22 4.25
CA THR A 579 5.05 0.18 3.83
C THR A 579 6.19 0.95 4.47
N TRP A 580 6.57 2.08 3.87
CA TRP A 580 7.65 2.92 4.40
C TRP A 580 7.39 3.24 5.88
N PHE A 581 8.42 3.08 6.73
CA PHE A 581 8.36 3.22 8.19
C PHE A 581 7.60 2.12 8.96
N ARG A 582 7.06 1.10 8.28
CA ARG A 582 6.32 -0.03 8.87
C ARG A 582 6.57 -1.31 8.04
N GLU A 583 7.81 -1.74 8.04
CA GLU A 583 8.26 -2.89 7.24
C GLU A 583 7.96 -4.24 7.92
N ALA A 584 7.78 -5.28 7.10
CA ALA A 584 7.60 -6.69 7.50
C ALA A 584 6.44 -7.00 8.48
N GLN A 585 5.30 -6.29 8.41
CA GLN A 585 4.18 -6.51 9.34
C GLN A 585 3.20 -7.57 8.85
N TRP A 586 3.11 -8.70 9.55
CA TRP A 586 2.27 -9.84 9.19
C TRP A 586 0.82 -9.70 9.65
N VAL A 587 -0.13 -9.98 8.74
CA VAL A 587 -1.57 -10.01 9.04
C VAL A 587 -2.13 -11.38 8.67
N GLU A 588 -2.77 -12.03 9.64
CA GLU A 588 -3.40 -13.34 9.47
C GLU A 588 -4.89 -13.20 9.14
N HIS A 589 -5.37 -14.02 8.21
CA HIS A 589 -6.72 -14.01 7.69
C HIS A 589 -7.33 -15.41 7.69
N GLU A 590 -8.62 -15.49 8.01
CA GLU A 590 -9.43 -16.66 7.69
C GLU A 590 -9.74 -16.67 6.20
N LEU A 591 -9.62 -17.82 5.54
CA LEU A 591 -9.84 -17.92 4.09
C LEU A 591 -11.23 -17.41 3.65
N PRO A 592 -12.34 -17.70 4.37
CA PRO A 592 -13.66 -17.15 4.02
C PRO A 592 -13.74 -15.63 4.09
N SER A 593 -12.96 -14.98 4.96
CA SER A 593 -12.91 -13.51 5.04
C SER A 593 -12.32 -12.86 3.78
N LEU A 594 -11.55 -13.65 3.01
CA LEU A 594 -10.96 -13.27 1.74
C LEU A 594 -11.79 -13.74 0.54
N GLY A 595 -12.94 -14.37 0.77
CA GLY A 595 -13.76 -14.97 -0.28
C GLY A 595 -13.22 -16.29 -0.83
N VAL A 596 -12.26 -16.93 -0.14
CA VAL A 596 -11.71 -18.24 -0.49
C VAL A 596 -12.36 -19.30 0.40
N ASP A 597 -13.42 -19.93 -0.09
CA ASP A 597 -14.32 -20.82 0.67
C ASP A 597 -14.98 -21.86 -0.27
N ASP A 598 -15.42 -23.00 0.28
CA ASP A 598 -16.39 -23.88 -0.37
C ASP A 598 -17.79 -23.26 -0.37
N CYS A 599 -18.10 -22.57 -1.46
CA CYS A 599 -19.43 -22.02 -1.71
C CYS A 599 -20.44 -23.04 -2.28
N GLY A 600 -20.12 -24.34 -2.30
CA GLY A 600 -21.00 -25.41 -2.79
C GLY A 600 -21.15 -25.46 -4.32
N VAL A 601 -20.19 -24.89 -5.06
CA VAL A 601 -20.16 -24.90 -6.53
C VAL A 601 -19.59 -26.21 -7.08
N TYR A 602 -18.77 -26.92 -6.30
CA TYR A 602 -18.23 -28.22 -6.68
C TYR A 602 -19.34 -29.25 -6.97
N GLY A 603 -19.14 -30.08 -7.99
CA GLY A 603 -20.06 -31.19 -8.28
C GLY A 603 -21.42 -30.78 -8.87
N ARG A 604 -21.64 -29.50 -9.22
CA ARG A 604 -22.79 -29.08 -10.04
C ARG A 604 -22.68 -29.69 -11.47
N PRO A 605 -23.81 -29.89 -12.19
CA PRO A 605 -23.85 -30.55 -13.50
C PRO A 605 -22.92 -29.96 -14.58
N ASP A 606 -22.48 -28.70 -14.39
CA ASP A 606 -21.60 -27.96 -15.30
C ASP A 606 -20.09 -28.15 -15.01
N TYR A 607 -19.71 -29.08 -14.10
CA TYR A 607 -18.32 -29.48 -13.82
C TYR A 607 -17.34 -28.33 -13.48
N HIS A 608 -17.71 -27.47 -12.53
CA HIS A 608 -16.81 -26.44 -12.02
C HIS A 608 -15.71 -27.01 -11.13
N TRP A 609 -14.45 -26.75 -11.47
CA TRP A 609 -13.29 -27.17 -10.66
C TRP A 609 -13.01 -26.25 -9.47
N GLY A 610 -13.68 -25.11 -9.38
CA GLY A 610 -13.57 -24.18 -8.26
C GLY A 610 -14.53 -23.02 -8.42
N SER A 611 -14.68 -22.27 -7.35
CA SER A 611 -15.35 -20.98 -7.32
C SER A 611 -14.56 -19.93 -8.12
N LEU A 612 -15.12 -18.72 -8.19
CA LEU A 612 -14.43 -17.56 -8.74
C LEU A 612 -13.63 -16.81 -7.66
N GLY A 613 -13.74 -17.26 -6.41
CA GLY A 613 -13.03 -16.72 -5.27
C GLY A 613 -11.54 -16.98 -5.38
N HIS A 614 -10.76 -15.92 -5.29
CA HIS A 614 -9.32 -15.97 -5.11
C HIS A 614 -8.88 -14.75 -4.34
N TYR A 615 -7.73 -14.87 -3.71
CA TYR A 615 -7.03 -13.76 -3.09
C TYR A 615 -5.66 -13.64 -3.75
N SER A 616 -5.34 -12.47 -4.26
CA SER A 616 -4.06 -12.21 -4.92
C SER A 616 -3.36 -11.01 -4.29
N VAL A 617 -2.04 -11.11 -4.23
CA VAL A 617 -1.16 -10.02 -3.84
C VAL A 617 -0.18 -9.79 -4.99
N SER A 618 -0.02 -8.53 -5.36
CA SER A 618 0.91 -8.08 -6.38
C SER A 618 1.59 -6.79 -5.94
N ASN A 619 2.75 -6.55 -6.53
CA ASN A 619 3.46 -5.28 -6.44
C ASN A 619 3.65 -4.73 -7.86
N ARG A 620 3.61 -3.40 -8.00
CA ARG A 620 3.84 -2.72 -9.27
C ARG A 620 5.01 -1.77 -9.13
N GLY A 621 5.87 -1.77 -10.13
CA GLY A 621 6.94 -0.81 -10.23
C GLY A 621 8.26 -1.28 -9.65
N THR A 622 9.12 -0.32 -9.36
CA THR A 622 10.51 -0.55 -9.02
C THR A 622 10.71 -0.75 -7.52
N PHE A 623 9.80 -0.28 -6.68
CA PHE A 623 9.75 -0.65 -5.27
C PHE A 623 9.10 -2.03 -5.10
N SER A 624 9.87 -3.08 -5.38
CA SER A 624 9.42 -4.49 -5.37
C SER A 624 8.74 -4.94 -4.07
N THR A 625 8.98 -4.27 -2.95
CA THR A 625 8.39 -4.64 -1.66
C THR A 625 7.50 -3.56 -1.07
N GLU A 626 7.14 -2.53 -1.82
CA GLU A 626 6.13 -1.57 -1.39
C GLU A 626 4.73 -2.21 -1.38
N GLY A 627 3.96 -1.87 -0.34
CA GLY A 627 2.66 -2.46 -0.03
C GLY A 627 2.80 -3.82 0.67
N HIS A 628 3.53 -4.74 0.04
CA HIS A 628 3.68 -6.13 0.51
C HIS A 628 5.09 -6.67 0.23
N LEU A 629 5.59 -7.56 1.10
CA LEU A 629 6.74 -8.39 0.73
C LEU A 629 6.32 -9.43 -0.32
N PRO A 630 7.22 -9.88 -1.22
CA PRO A 630 6.97 -10.89 -2.26
C PRO A 630 6.81 -12.30 -1.69
N MET A 631 6.00 -12.49 -0.65
CA MET A 631 5.86 -13.76 0.05
C MET A 631 4.50 -13.91 0.72
N GLY A 632 4.18 -15.13 1.13
CA GLY A 632 2.98 -15.44 1.90
C GLY A 632 3.11 -16.77 2.64
N LEU A 633 2.26 -16.96 3.65
CA LEU A 633 2.28 -18.11 4.55
C LEU A 633 0.87 -18.69 4.64
N LEU A 634 0.71 -19.98 4.37
CA LEU A 634 -0.53 -20.72 4.58
C LEU A 634 -0.25 -21.80 5.64
N LYS A 635 -0.91 -21.72 6.79
CA LYS A 635 -0.71 -22.69 7.88
C LYS A 635 -2.01 -23.29 8.36
N HIS A 636 -1.94 -24.52 8.85
CA HIS A 636 -3.03 -25.15 9.56
C HIS A 636 -3.22 -24.52 10.95
N VAL A 637 -4.46 -24.40 11.44
CA VAL A 637 -4.78 -23.74 12.74
C VAL A 637 -4.11 -24.38 13.96
N ASP A 638 -3.79 -25.67 13.87
CA ASP A 638 -3.08 -26.44 14.90
C ASP A 638 -1.56 -26.55 14.66
N ASP A 639 -1.00 -25.76 13.75
CA ASP A 639 0.45 -25.70 13.44
C ASP A 639 1.07 -27.05 12.98
N ARG A 640 0.27 -27.98 12.45
CA ARG A 640 0.74 -29.31 11.98
C ARG A 640 1.23 -29.34 10.52
N ASP A 641 0.94 -28.29 9.76
CA ASP A 641 1.16 -28.21 8.32
C ASP A 641 1.32 -26.74 7.91
N THR A 642 2.44 -26.39 7.29
CA THR A 642 2.77 -25.01 6.95
C THR A 642 3.46 -24.90 5.59
N TRP A 643 2.93 -24.02 4.75
CA TRP A 643 3.44 -23.64 3.45
C TRP A 643 3.89 -22.18 3.48
N LEU A 644 5.12 -21.91 3.03
CA LEU A 644 5.69 -20.57 2.96
C LEU A 644 6.31 -20.39 1.57
N TRP A 645 5.98 -19.33 0.85
CA TRP A 645 6.55 -19.06 -0.47
C TRP A 645 7.18 -17.67 -0.55
N GLN A 646 8.15 -17.48 -1.45
CA GLN A 646 8.66 -16.18 -1.84
C GLN A 646 8.88 -16.10 -3.36
N VAL A 647 8.58 -14.94 -3.95
CA VAL A 647 8.92 -14.58 -5.33
C VAL A 647 10.24 -13.82 -5.32
N GLU A 648 11.19 -14.24 -6.15
CA GLU A 648 12.55 -13.69 -6.16
C GLU A 648 12.68 -12.68 -7.32
N ASN A 649 12.07 -11.50 -7.16
CA ASN A 649 12.12 -10.44 -8.16
C ASN A 649 12.27 -9.04 -7.52
N ASN A 650 13.13 -8.21 -8.11
CA ASN A 650 13.41 -6.82 -7.72
C ASN A 650 12.59 -5.79 -8.54
N GLY A 651 11.39 -6.17 -8.95
CA GLY A 651 10.38 -5.28 -9.54
C GLY A 651 9.01 -5.93 -9.43
N SER A 652 8.14 -5.68 -10.40
CA SER A 652 6.76 -6.18 -10.42
C SER A 652 6.61 -7.71 -10.32
N TRP A 653 5.71 -8.20 -9.45
CA TRP A 653 5.43 -9.63 -9.27
C TRP A 653 3.97 -9.87 -8.83
N ARG A 654 3.53 -11.13 -8.91
CA ARG A 654 2.21 -11.56 -8.40
C ARG A 654 2.23 -12.97 -7.84
N TRP A 655 1.46 -13.19 -6.78
CA TRP A 655 0.96 -14.51 -6.42
C TRP A 655 -0.54 -14.48 -6.11
N GLU A 656 -1.20 -15.62 -6.25
CA GLU A 656 -2.60 -15.80 -5.88
C GLU A 656 -2.84 -17.17 -5.23
N ILE A 657 -3.79 -17.20 -4.31
CA ILE A 657 -4.38 -18.44 -3.79
C ILE A 657 -5.86 -18.46 -4.11
N GLY A 658 -6.42 -19.65 -4.24
CA GLY A 658 -7.84 -19.83 -4.36
C GLY A 658 -8.22 -21.28 -4.21
N ASP A 659 -9.49 -21.56 -4.45
CA ASP A 659 -10.00 -22.91 -4.37
C ASP A 659 -9.86 -23.67 -5.69
N TRP A 660 -9.50 -24.95 -5.62
CA TRP A 660 -9.29 -25.83 -6.76
C TRP A 660 -9.51 -27.29 -6.37
N LYS A 661 -10.50 -27.91 -7.02
CA LYS A 661 -10.86 -29.33 -6.91
C LYS A 661 -10.91 -29.81 -5.45
N ASP A 662 -11.83 -29.27 -4.64
CA ASP A 662 -11.97 -29.55 -3.20
C ASP A 662 -10.74 -29.19 -2.32
N SER A 663 -9.78 -28.42 -2.83
CA SER A 663 -8.58 -28.00 -2.09
C SER A 663 -8.17 -26.55 -2.39
N ILE A 664 -7.02 -26.14 -1.88
CA ILE A 664 -6.40 -24.83 -2.11
C ILE A 664 -5.32 -24.99 -3.19
N TYR A 665 -5.20 -24.00 -4.08
CA TYR A 665 -4.06 -23.84 -4.98
C TYR A 665 -3.24 -22.60 -4.63
N LEU A 666 -1.96 -22.62 -5.02
CA LEU A 666 -1.05 -21.49 -5.08
C LEU A 666 -0.53 -21.35 -6.52
N ALA A 667 -0.58 -20.15 -7.07
CA ALA A 667 0.10 -19.80 -8.31
C ALA A 667 0.91 -18.52 -8.10
N ALA A 668 2.17 -18.50 -8.56
CA ALA A 668 3.08 -17.40 -8.33
C ALA A 668 4.07 -17.21 -9.48
N GLY A 669 4.52 -15.98 -9.68
CA GLY A 669 5.51 -15.64 -10.69
C GLY A 669 5.83 -14.16 -10.76
N GLY A 670 6.43 -13.78 -11.89
CA GLY A 670 6.85 -12.41 -12.17
C GLY A 670 5.73 -11.51 -12.68
N PRO A 671 6.05 -10.48 -13.48
CA PRO A 671 5.07 -9.55 -14.00
C PRO A 671 4.11 -10.21 -15.01
N VAL A 672 2.94 -9.60 -15.19
CA VAL A 672 1.84 -10.07 -16.06
C VAL A 672 1.17 -8.88 -16.75
N GLU A 673 0.52 -9.10 -17.89
CA GLU A 673 -0.08 -8.01 -18.67
C GLU A 673 -1.12 -7.21 -17.89
N THR A 674 -2.04 -7.92 -17.23
CA THR A 674 -3.23 -7.34 -16.58
C THR A 674 -2.93 -6.41 -15.40
N GLU A 675 -1.75 -6.54 -14.79
CA GLU A 675 -1.34 -5.73 -13.65
C GLU A 675 -0.12 -4.86 -13.90
N HIS A 676 0.79 -5.32 -14.76
CA HIS A 676 2.13 -4.76 -14.88
C HIS A 676 2.43 -4.24 -16.30
N GLY A 677 1.48 -4.35 -17.24
CA GLY A 677 1.74 -4.03 -18.64
C GLY A 677 2.87 -4.86 -19.25
N TRP A 678 3.10 -6.06 -18.70
CA TRP A 678 4.11 -6.99 -19.18
C TRP A 678 3.57 -7.88 -20.29
N SER A 679 4.26 -7.90 -21.43
CA SER A 679 4.08 -8.89 -22.46
C SER A 679 5.42 -9.12 -23.16
N GLU A 680 5.64 -10.34 -23.61
CA GLU A 680 6.88 -10.75 -24.26
C GLU A 680 6.58 -11.27 -25.67
N ARG A 681 7.20 -10.67 -26.68
CA ARG A 681 7.08 -11.10 -28.07
C ARG A 681 8.27 -12.00 -28.42
N LEU A 682 7.98 -13.26 -28.72
CA LEU A 682 8.96 -14.27 -29.07
C LEU A 682 8.84 -14.58 -30.57
N ALA A 683 9.83 -14.18 -31.35
CA ALA A 683 10.02 -14.68 -32.72
C ALA A 683 10.34 -16.19 -32.69
N PRO A 684 10.24 -16.92 -33.81
CA PRO A 684 10.62 -18.34 -33.86
C PRO A 684 12.00 -18.59 -33.23
N GLU A 685 12.10 -19.66 -32.44
CA GLU A 685 13.26 -20.09 -31.66
C GLU A 685 13.63 -19.21 -30.45
N GLN A 686 13.03 -18.02 -30.28
CA GLN A 686 13.27 -17.18 -29.10
C GLN A 686 12.62 -17.78 -27.85
N GLU A 687 13.27 -17.55 -26.71
CA GLU A 687 12.86 -18.06 -25.40
C GLU A 687 12.79 -16.94 -24.36
N PHE A 688 11.85 -17.08 -23.43
CA PHE A 688 11.77 -16.29 -22.22
C PHE A 688 11.70 -17.21 -20.99
N THR A 689 12.46 -16.87 -19.94
CA THR A 689 12.42 -17.53 -18.62
C THR A 689 11.85 -16.62 -17.56
N THR A 690 11.00 -17.14 -16.67
CA THR A 690 10.42 -16.40 -15.55
C THR A 690 11.43 -16.08 -14.44
N VAL A 691 10.99 -15.25 -13.49
CA VAL A 691 11.69 -15.06 -12.20
C VAL A 691 11.48 -16.27 -11.29
N PRO A 692 12.41 -16.59 -10.37
CA PRO A 692 12.24 -17.74 -9.48
C PRO A 692 11.15 -17.55 -8.43
N VAL A 693 10.51 -18.66 -8.04
CA VAL A 693 9.65 -18.76 -6.86
C VAL A 693 10.16 -19.89 -5.99
N ALA A 694 10.38 -19.61 -4.70
CA ALA A 694 10.71 -20.63 -3.72
C ALA A 694 9.46 -21.00 -2.91
N LEU A 695 9.24 -22.29 -2.69
CA LEU A 695 8.17 -22.87 -1.89
C LEU A 695 8.78 -23.78 -0.82
N CYS A 696 8.57 -23.42 0.43
CA CYS A 696 8.89 -24.21 1.60
C CYS A 696 7.63 -24.91 2.11
N HIS A 697 7.75 -26.19 2.45
CA HIS A 697 6.71 -26.96 3.12
C HIS A 697 7.29 -27.68 4.33
N VAL A 698 6.66 -27.52 5.49
CA VAL A 698 7.00 -28.26 6.71
C VAL A 698 5.74 -28.84 7.34
N GLN A 699 5.83 -30.06 7.87
CA GLN A 699 4.79 -30.66 8.72
C GLN A 699 4.99 -30.22 10.17
N ASN A 700 4.99 -28.90 10.38
CA ASN A 700 5.29 -28.24 11.65
C ASN A 700 4.80 -26.79 11.59
N ASP A 701 5.13 -26.00 12.61
CA ASP A 701 4.76 -24.59 12.71
C ASP A 701 5.49 -23.66 11.74
N TYR A 702 5.07 -22.39 11.75
CA TYR A 702 5.64 -21.35 10.91
C TYR A 702 7.07 -20.96 11.29
N GLU A 703 7.52 -21.20 12.53
CA GLU A 703 8.90 -20.92 12.93
C GLU A 703 9.85 -21.88 12.21
N MET A 704 9.46 -23.15 12.09
CA MET A 704 10.22 -24.14 11.31
C MET A 704 10.22 -23.82 9.81
N ALA A 705 9.12 -23.27 9.27
CA ALA A 705 9.09 -22.81 7.90
C ALA A 705 10.06 -21.64 7.66
N PHE A 706 10.08 -20.63 8.54
CA PHE A 706 11.05 -19.53 8.45
C PHE A 706 12.49 -19.97 8.69
N ALA A 707 12.71 -20.96 9.57
CA ALA A 707 14.04 -21.54 9.77
C ALA A 707 14.55 -22.21 8.48
N ALA A 708 13.72 -23.05 7.84
CA ALA A 708 14.05 -23.69 6.56
C ALA A 708 14.28 -22.66 5.45
N MET A 709 13.41 -21.65 5.34
CA MET A 709 13.57 -20.57 4.38
C MET A 709 14.84 -19.76 4.64
N THR A 710 15.21 -19.51 5.90
CA THR A 710 16.48 -18.83 6.26
C THR A 710 17.70 -19.63 5.80
N GLN A 711 17.68 -20.96 5.94
CA GLN A 711 18.78 -21.81 5.42
C GLN A 711 18.84 -21.79 3.90
N TYR A 712 17.70 -21.83 3.22
CA TYR A 712 17.63 -21.67 1.77
C TYR A 712 18.21 -20.31 1.31
N ARG A 713 17.85 -19.23 2.00
CA ARG A 713 18.34 -17.87 1.72
C ARG A 713 19.85 -17.76 1.89
N ARG A 714 20.43 -18.43 2.90
CA ARG A 714 21.88 -18.57 3.09
C ARG A 714 22.55 -19.32 1.94
N GLN A 715 21.86 -20.31 1.36
CA GLN A 715 22.37 -21.13 0.26
C GLN A 715 22.37 -20.40 -1.08
N ILE A 716 21.33 -19.60 -1.39
CA ILE A 716 21.22 -18.92 -2.69
C ILE A 716 21.99 -17.60 -2.77
N ARG A 717 22.29 -16.98 -1.62
CA ARG A 717 22.99 -15.70 -1.63
C ARG A 717 24.45 -15.87 -2.03
N ARG A 718 24.99 -14.84 -2.67
CA ARG A 718 26.41 -14.70 -2.93
C ARG A 718 27.18 -14.67 -1.60
N LYS A 719 28.14 -15.58 -1.44
CA LYS A 719 28.96 -15.65 -0.22
C LYS A 719 29.82 -14.38 -0.07
N HIS A 720 29.86 -13.83 1.14
CA HIS A 720 30.74 -12.71 1.47
C HIS A 720 31.29 -12.86 2.89
N ARG A 721 32.56 -12.50 3.11
CA ARG A 721 33.26 -12.66 4.40
C ARG A 721 32.55 -11.99 5.59
N ASP A 722 31.79 -10.92 5.33
CA ASP A 722 31.09 -10.18 6.37
C ASP A 722 29.75 -10.83 6.78
N HIS A 723 29.31 -11.88 6.07
CA HIS A 723 28.22 -12.75 6.54
C HIS A 723 28.62 -13.58 7.76
N ASP A 724 29.93 -13.75 8.02
CA ASP A 724 30.45 -14.45 9.18
C ASP A 724 30.98 -13.48 10.25
N ARG A 725 31.57 -12.35 9.83
CA ARG A 725 32.21 -11.39 10.75
C ARG A 725 31.22 -10.44 11.43
N LEU A 726 30.11 -10.12 10.77
CA LEU A 726 29.08 -9.17 11.22
C LEU A 726 29.66 -7.87 11.82
N PRO A 727 30.47 -7.12 11.05
CA PRO A 727 31.07 -5.88 11.53
C PRO A 727 30.01 -4.82 11.86
N ILE A 728 30.28 -4.05 12.92
CA ILE A 728 29.44 -2.90 13.31
C ILE A 728 29.69 -1.78 12.30
N ILE A 729 28.60 -1.26 11.74
CA ILE A 729 28.64 -0.18 10.76
C ILE A 729 28.16 1.09 11.44
N PHE A 730 28.96 2.14 11.43
CA PHE A 730 28.47 3.47 11.74
C PHE A 730 28.02 4.17 10.46
N ASN A 731 26.86 4.79 10.48
CA ASN A 731 26.34 5.62 9.40
C ASN A 731 25.85 6.96 9.96
N ASP A 732 26.22 8.07 9.32
CA ASP A 732 25.97 9.43 9.81
C ASP A 732 24.59 10.01 9.45
N TYR A 733 23.68 9.23 8.87
CA TYR A 733 22.35 9.72 8.49
C TYR A 733 21.37 9.74 9.66
N MET A 734 20.93 8.55 10.09
CA MET A 734 19.70 8.34 10.87
C MET A 734 19.75 8.99 12.26
N ASN A 735 18.95 10.02 12.47
CA ASN A 735 18.97 10.85 13.68
C ASN A 735 20.40 11.36 14.03
N CYS A 736 21.24 11.61 13.03
CA CYS A 736 22.61 12.08 13.21
C CYS A 736 22.86 13.39 12.43
N LEU A 737 23.41 13.32 11.21
CA LEU A 737 23.69 14.48 10.35
C LEU A 737 22.62 14.71 9.28
N MET A 738 21.76 13.72 8.99
CA MET A 738 20.57 13.86 8.13
C MET A 738 20.82 14.56 6.78
N GLY A 739 21.88 14.16 6.09
CA GLY A 739 22.23 14.70 4.76
C GLY A 739 23.06 15.99 4.78
N ASP A 740 23.63 16.38 5.94
CA ASP A 740 24.49 17.57 6.08
C ASP A 740 25.93 17.25 6.56
N PRO A 741 26.69 16.40 5.85
CA PRO A 741 28.06 16.11 6.20
C PRO A 741 28.98 17.30 5.89
N THR A 742 29.79 17.70 6.86
CA THR A 742 30.93 18.62 6.67
C THR A 742 32.17 18.00 7.30
N GLU A 743 33.36 18.38 6.84
CA GLU A 743 34.62 17.84 7.36
C GLU A 743 34.70 17.90 8.90
N GLU A 744 34.32 19.03 9.50
CA GLU A 744 34.29 19.21 10.95
C GLU A 744 33.33 18.24 11.65
N LYS A 745 32.09 18.13 11.15
CA LYS A 745 31.06 17.26 11.75
C LYS A 745 31.43 15.78 11.66
N ILE A 746 32.02 15.37 10.53
CA ILE A 746 32.50 14.00 10.35
C ILE A 746 33.63 13.71 11.34
N LEU A 747 34.65 14.57 11.40
CA LEU A 747 35.80 14.37 12.29
C LEU A 747 35.41 14.33 13.77
N ALA A 748 34.39 15.11 14.18
CA ALA A 748 33.86 15.07 15.54
C ALA A 748 33.29 13.69 15.93
N LEU A 749 32.76 12.94 14.96
CA LEU A 749 32.18 11.60 15.18
C LEU A 749 33.23 10.48 15.17
N VAL A 750 34.36 10.64 14.47
CA VAL A 750 35.33 9.55 14.25
C VAL A 750 35.81 8.92 15.55
N ASP A 751 36.28 9.71 16.53
CA ASP A 751 36.82 9.17 17.77
C ASP A 751 35.76 8.47 18.64
N PRO A 752 34.56 9.05 18.87
CA PRO A 752 33.45 8.33 19.51
C PRO A 752 33.08 7.02 18.80
N VAL A 753 33.05 7.01 17.47
CA VAL A 753 32.70 5.82 16.67
C VAL A 753 33.73 4.71 16.84
N VAL A 754 35.03 5.04 16.81
CA VAL A 754 36.11 4.07 17.11
C VAL A 754 35.97 3.51 18.52
N LYS A 755 35.69 4.37 19.51
CA LYS A 755 35.52 3.98 20.92
C LYS A 755 34.29 3.08 21.13
N ALA A 756 33.22 3.30 20.38
CA ALA A 756 32.03 2.43 20.36
C ALA A 756 32.32 1.07 19.68
N GLY A 757 33.43 0.97 18.93
CA GLY A 757 33.91 -0.26 18.35
C GLY A 757 33.39 -0.54 16.94
N ALA A 758 32.93 0.48 16.21
CA ALA A 758 32.57 0.33 14.80
C ALA A 758 33.79 -0.10 13.96
N GLU A 759 33.53 -0.81 12.86
CA GLU A 759 34.53 -1.25 11.88
C GLU A 759 34.37 -0.51 10.54
N TYR A 760 33.17 -0.03 10.22
CA TYR A 760 32.88 0.83 9.07
C TYR A 760 32.40 2.22 9.51
N PHE A 761 32.74 3.23 8.72
CA PHE A 761 32.20 4.59 8.84
C PHE A 761 31.64 5.03 7.49
N VAL A 762 30.33 5.15 7.40
CA VAL A 762 29.60 5.51 6.20
C VAL A 762 29.22 6.98 6.27
N ILE A 763 29.69 7.75 5.27
CA ILE A 763 29.20 9.11 5.02
C ILE A 763 28.02 8.98 4.06
N ASP A 764 26.84 9.29 4.56
CA ASP A 764 25.58 9.16 3.84
C ASP A 764 25.32 10.40 2.95
N ALA A 765 24.08 10.62 2.50
CA ALA A 765 23.72 11.62 1.49
C ALA A 765 24.29 13.03 1.73
N GLY A 766 24.46 13.79 0.64
CA GLY A 766 24.87 15.21 0.67
C GLY A 766 26.37 15.49 0.53
N TRP A 767 27.25 14.47 0.61
CA TRP A 767 28.71 14.67 0.49
C TRP A 767 29.18 15.23 -0.86
N TYR A 768 28.38 15.10 -1.92
CA TYR A 768 28.72 15.56 -3.26
C TYR A 768 28.22 16.98 -3.59
N ALA A 769 27.35 17.57 -2.76
CA ALA A 769 26.67 18.82 -3.09
C ALA A 769 27.23 20.04 -2.33
N ASP A 770 27.34 21.18 -3.00
CA ASP A 770 27.85 22.44 -2.40
C ASP A 770 26.82 23.19 -1.54
N ASP A 771 25.54 22.81 -1.63
CA ASP A 771 24.45 23.38 -0.84
C ASP A 771 23.50 22.28 -0.31
N SER A 772 22.33 22.69 0.16
CA SER A 772 21.29 21.78 0.68
C SER A 772 20.41 21.16 -0.41
N GLY A 773 20.51 21.62 -1.66
CA GLY A 773 19.79 21.10 -2.82
C GLY A 773 20.53 19.93 -3.47
N TRP A 774 20.90 18.92 -2.69
CA TRP A 774 21.64 17.75 -3.19
C TRP A 774 20.77 16.77 -3.98
N TRP A 775 19.45 16.79 -3.71
CA TRP A 775 18.50 15.79 -4.20
C TRP A 775 18.43 15.64 -5.73
N ASP A 776 18.42 16.75 -6.46
CA ASP A 776 18.23 16.80 -7.92
C ASP A 776 19.53 17.05 -8.71
N ASP A 777 20.70 16.91 -8.06
CA ASP A 777 22.04 17.08 -8.66
C ASP A 777 22.85 15.76 -8.75
N VAL A 778 22.30 14.65 -8.23
CA VAL A 778 22.95 13.32 -8.25
C VAL A 778 23.40 12.89 -9.66
N GLY A 779 24.57 12.25 -9.75
CA GLY A 779 25.04 11.62 -11.00
C GLY A 779 26.54 11.71 -11.26
N LEU A 780 27.18 12.84 -10.93
CA LEU A 780 28.64 12.98 -11.05
C LEU A 780 29.39 12.22 -9.94
N TRP A 781 28.82 12.22 -8.73
CA TRP A 781 29.41 11.61 -7.53
C TRP A 781 30.85 12.09 -7.30
N GLU A 782 31.04 13.41 -7.36
CA GLU A 782 32.27 14.10 -7.00
C GLU A 782 32.08 14.82 -5.66
N PRO A 783 33.09 14.84 -4.77
CA PRO A 783 32.92 15.42 -3.45
C PRO A 783 32.87 16.96 -3.50
N SER A 784 32.00 17.55 -2.67
CA SER A 784 31.93 19.00 -2.51
C SER A 784 33.24 19.56 -1.94
N GLN A 785 33.86 20.49 -2.66
CA GLN A 785 35.05 21.20 -2.18
C GLN A 785 34.70 22.18 -1.04
N LYS A 786 33.45 22.64 -0.98
CA LYS A 786 32.97 23.53 0.08
C LYS A 786 32.75 22.80 1.40
N ARG A 787 32.21 21.58 1.37
CA ARG A 787 32.01 20.75 2.57
C ARG A 787 33.30 20.14 3.09
N PHE A 788 34.27 19.90 2.20
CA PHE A 788 35.54 19.23 2.49
C PHE A 788 36.76 20.06 2.03
N PRO A 789 37.02 21.22 2.67
CA PRO A 789 38.04 22.16 2.23
C PRO A 789 39.48 21.62 2.35
N SER A 790 39.76 20.62 3.20
CA SER A 790 41.07 19.95 3.25
C SER A 790 41.23 18.86 2.18
N GLY A 791 40.18 18.59 1.40
CA GLY A 791 40.11 17.55 0.39
C GLY A 791 39.52 16.24 0.92
N PHE A 792 38.55 15.70 0.20
CA PHE A 792 37.83 14.48 0.59
C PHE A 792 38.73 13.24 0.76
N LYS A 793 39.77 13.12 -0.07
CA LYS A 793 40.79 12.07 0.06
C LYS A 793 41.53 12.13 1.39
N ASN A 794 41.82 13.33 1.89
CA ASN A 794 42.45 13.52 3.18
C ASN A 794 41.52 13.08 4.32
N LEU A 795 40.24 13.49 4.28
CA LEU A 795 39.22 13.07 5.25
C LEU A 795 39.10 11.54 5.33
N LEU A 796 38.91 10.85 4.19
CA LEU A 796 38.80 9.38 4.21
C LEU A 796 40.11 8.69 4.63
N SER A 797 41.27 9.31 4.39
CA SER A 797 42.56 8.82 4.91
C SER A 797 42.64 8.93 6.43
N GLN A 798 42.10 10.00 7.02
CA GLN A 798 42.02 10.14 8.48
C GLN A 798 41.11 9.07 9.10
N ILE A 799 39.96 8.79 8.48
CA ILE A 799 39.06 7.69 8.90
C ILE A 799 39.80 6.34 8.86
N ARG A 800 40.52 6.05 7.76
CA ARG A 800 41.33 4.82 7.65
C ARG A 800 42.45 4.73 8.67
N ASN A 801 43.15 5.83 8.94
CA ASN A 801 44.25 5.87 9.91
C ASN A 801 43.77 5.58 11.34
N LYS A 802 42.47 5.73 11.61
CA LYS A 802 41.81 5.36 12.86
C LYS A 802 41.33 3.89 12.90
N GLY A 803 41.59 3.12 11.84
CA GLY A 803 41.25 1.70 11.74
C GLY A 803 39.85 1.40 11.18
N LEU A 804 39.12 2.42 10.70
CA LEU A 804 37.79 2.29 10.12
C LEU A 804 37.86 2.11 8.60
N ILE A 805 36.94 1.35 8.03
CA ILE A 805 36.75 1.25 6.58
C ILE A 805 35.75 2.34 6.14
N PRO A 806 36.15 3.31 5.29
CA PRO A 806 35.24 4.35 4.84
C PRO A 806 34.22 3.79 3.83
N GLY A 807 32.97 4.21 3.99
CA GLY A 807 31.87 3.90 3.12
C GLY A 807 31.16 5.16 2.62
N LEU A 808 30.46 5.06 1.49
CA LEU A 808 29.67 6.16 0.92
C LEU A 808 28.26 5.70 0.56
N TRP A 809 27.29 6.58 0.77
CA TRP A 809 25.98 6.48 0.14
C TRP A 809 26.04 6.98 -1.30
N ILE A 810 25.41 6.24 -2.21
CA ILE A 810 25.11 6.68 -3.58
C ILE A 810 23.78 6.11 -4.05
N GLU A 811 23.21 6.68 -5.10
CA GLU A 811 21.96 6.24 -5.72
C GLU A 811 22.24 5.90 -7.20
N PRO A 812 22.73 4.67 -7.52
CA PRO A 812 23.37 4.39 -8.80
C PRO A 812 22.41 4.26 -9.98
N GLU A 813 21.10 4.20 -9.72
CA GLU A 813 20.07 4.01 -10.75
C GLU A 813 19.44 5.30 -11.25
N VAL A 814 19.84 6.45 -10.71
CA VAL A 814 19.20 7.73 -11.02
C VAL A 814 20.20 8.82 -11.39
N ILE A 815 19.73 9.80 -12.16
CA ILE A 815 20.45 11.05 -12.44
C ILE A 815 19.52 12.22 -12.14
N GLY A 816 19.99 13.19 -11.37
CA GLY A 816 19.24 14.41 -11.06
C GLY A 816 18.97 15.25 -12.31
N VAL A 817 17.81 15.88 -12.39
CA VAL A 817 17.44 16.69 -13.56
C VAL A 817 18.36 17.89 -13.80
N ARG A 818 19.06 18.38 -12.75
CA ARG A 818 20.07 19.44 -12.87
C ARG A 818 21.47 18.91 -13.17
N SER A 819 21.71 17.61 -12.98
CA SER A 819 23.02 17.01 -13.17
C SER A 819 23.48 17.13 -14.62
N VAL A 820 24.74 17.52 -14.84
CA VAL A 820 25.33 17.60 -16.18
C VAL A 820 25.39 16.24 -16.88
N VAL A 821 25.39 15.14 -16.12
CA VAL A 821 25.40 13.77 -16.63
C VAL A 821 24.15 13.49 -17.48
N SER A 822 23.02 14.14 -17.17
CA SER A 822 21.78 14.03 -17.96
C SER A 822 21.94 14.44 -19.43
N LYS A 823 22.96 15.27 -19.73
CA LYS A 823 23.31 15.73 -21.09
C LYS A 823 24.49 14.97 -21.69
N GLN A 824 25.25 14.24 -20.88
CA GLN A 824 26.42 13.46 -21.32
C GLN A 824 26.02 12.05 -21.79
N LEU A 825 25.05 11.43 -21.12
CA LEU A 825 24.53 10.12 -21.50
C LEU A 825 23.55 10.24 -22.69
N PRO A 826 23.53 9.24 -23.59
CA PRO A 826 22.59 9.21 -24.71
C PRO A 826 21.14 9.14 -24.20
N ASN A 827 20.17 9.55 -25.02
CA ASN A 827 18.77 9.62 -24.60
C ASN A 827 18.23 8.24 -24.18
N GLU A 828 18.67 7.21 -24.88
CA GLU A 828 18.30 5.80 -24.72
C GLU A 828 18.89 5.17 -23.45
N ALA A 829 19.80 5.86 -22.76
CA ALA A 829 20.33 5.44 -21.45
C ALA A 829 19.35 5.69 -20.28
N PHE A 830 18.18 6.28 -20.56
CA PHE A 830 17.14 6.57 -19.57
C PHE A 830 15.87 5.80 -19.89
N PHE A 831 15.10 5.49 -18.84
CA PHE A 831 13.74 5.00 -19.04
C PHE A 831 12.90 6.06 -19.76
N GLN A 832 12.07 5.60 -20.69
CA GLN A 832 11.22 6.45 -21.51
C GLN A 832 9.81 5.91 -21.63
N ARG A 833 8.88 6.83 -21.88
CA ARG A 833 7.53 6.55 -22.36
C ARG A 833 7.21 7.45 -23.53
N ASP A 834 6.86 6.86 -24.67
CA ASP A 834 6.55 7.58 -25.92
C ASP A 834 7.63 8.63 -26.26
N GLY A 835 8.91 8.25 -26.12
CA GLY A 835 10.07 9.11 -26.40
C GLY A 835 10.39 10.17 -25.34
N HIS A 836 9.63 10.22 -24.23
CA HIS A 836 9.87 11.16 -23.13
C HIS A 836 10.57 10.44 -21.98
N ARG A 837 11.65 11.00 -21.45
CA ARG A 837 12.33 10.46 -20.27
C ARG A 837 11.40 10.48 -19.05
N ILE A 838 11.41 9.39 -18.28
CA ILE A 838 10.68 9.29 -17.02
C ILE A 838 11.41 10.10 -15.95
N VAL A 839 10.68 11.00 -15.28
CA VAL A 839 11.16 11.81 -14.16
C VAL A 839 10.30 11.51 -12.95
N GLU A 840 10.95 11.12 -11.85
CA GLU A 840 10.31 10.91 -10.55
C GLU A 840 11.09 11.67 -9.49
N LYS A 841 10.39 12.48 -8.68
CA LYS A 841 11.01 13.34 -7.64
C LYS A 841 12.28 14.06 -8.14
N ASP A 842 12.17 14.73 -9.29
CA ASP A 842 13.24 15.50 -9.95
C ASP A 842 14.49 14.68 -10.33
N ARG A 843 14.33 13.39 -10.59
CA ARG A 843 15.40 12.48 -11.03
C ARG A 843 14.94 11.61 -12.21
N TYR A 844 15.82 11.43 -13.17
CA TYR A 844 15.65 10.49 -14.28
C TYR A 844 16.07 9.08 -13.86
N GLN A 845 15.28 8.07 -14.23
CA GLN A 845 15.65 6.66 -14.08
C GLN A 845 16.61 6.25 -15.21
N LEU A 846 17.74 5.65 -14.86
CA LEU A 846 18.69 5.07 -15.81
C LEU A 846 18.24 3.69 -16.30
N ASP A 847 18.67 3.33 -17.50
CA ASP A 847 18.45 2.01 -18.08
C ASP A 847 19.74 1.18 -18.12
N TYR A 848 19.93 0.29 -17.13
CA TYR A 848 21.09 -0.60 -17.04
C TYR A 848 21.24 -1.59 -18.19
N ARG A 849 20.23 -1.73 -19.07
CA ARG A 849 20.37 -2.49 -20.32
C ARG A 849 21.34 -1.80 -21.27
N HIS A 850 21.41 -0.47 -21.21
CA HIS A 850 22.26 0.33 -22.08
C HIS A 850 23.72 0.31 -21.60
N PRO A 851 24.71 -0.03 -22.45
CA PRO A 851 26.11 -0.16 -22.05
C PRO A 851 26.72 1.13 -21.48
N ALA A 852 26.36 2.30 -22.03
CA ALA A 852 26.85 3.59 -21.51
C ALA A 852 26.52 3.85 -20.03
N VAL A 853 25.39 3.32 -19.54
CA VAL A 853 25.02 3.42 -18.10
C VAL A 853 25.99 2.60 -17.26
N ARG A 854 26.20 1.32 -17.64
CA ARG A 854 27.11 0.41 -16.94
C ARG A 854 28.55 0.92 -16.99
N GLU A 855 29.00 1.48 -18.11
CA GLU A 855 30.33 2.06 -18.25
C GLU A 855 30.52 3.28 -17.36
N HIS A 856 29.58 4.24 -17.39
CA HIS A 856 29.60 5.44 -16.54
C HIS A 856 29.63 5.06 -15.05
N MET A 857 28.69 4.24 -14.60
CA MET A 857 28.58 3.88 -13.19
C MET A 857 29.76 3.00 -12.73
N SER A 858 30.28 2.12 -13.58
CA SER A 858 31.52 1.38 -13.28
C SER A 858 32.73 2.29 -13.12
N ALA A 859 32.84 3.34 -13.94
CA ALA A 859 33.91 4.33 -13.84
C ALA A 859 33.80 5.15 -12.54
N VAL A 860 32.58 5.56 -12.17
CA VAL A 860 32.32 6.23 -10.89
C VAL A 860 32.74 5.34 -9.72
N ILE A 861 32.26 4.09 -9.66
CA ILE A 861 32.61 3.16 -8.58
C ILE A 861 34.12 2.91 -8.53
N HIS A 862 34.76 2.68 -9.68
CA HIS A 862 36.20 2.48 -9.74
C HIS A 862 36.98 3.68 -9.19
N ARG A 863 36.60 4.90 -9.57
CA ARG A 863 37.21 6.14 -9.05
C ARG A 863 37.05 6.22 -7.53
N LEU A 864 35.85 5.98 -7.02
CA LEU A 864 35.55 6.03 -5.59
C LEU A 864 36.39 5.03 -4.77
N ILE A 865 36.62 3.83 -5.31
CA ILE A 865 37.48 2.82 -4.69
C ILE A 865 38.96 3.19 -4.84
N ALA A 866 39.43 3.43 -6.06
CA ALA A 866 40.85 3.57 -6.38
C ALA A 866 41.47 4.87 -5.83
N GLU A 867 40.75 5.98 -5.91
CA GLU A 867 41.29 7.29 -5.50
C GLU A 867 41.02 7.61 -4.04
N TYR A 868 39.83 7.25 -3.54
CA TYR A 868 39.38 7.60 -2.20
C TYR A 868 39.43 6.44 -1.22
N GLY A 869 39.68 5.20 -1.66
CA GLY A 869 39.85 4.02 -0.79
C GLY A 869 38.55 3.58 -0.11
N VAL A 870 37.41 3.77 -0.78
CA VAL A 870 36.08 3.35 -0.30
C VAL A 870 35.97 1.83 -0.32
N GLY A 871 35.53 1.24 0.79
CA GLY A 871 35.37 -0.22 0.95
C GLY A 871 33.92 -0.66 1.20
N TYR A 872 33.00 0.29 1.28
CA TYR A 872 31.58 0.06 1.50
C TYR A 872 30.76 1.02 0.66
N PHE A 873 29.69 0.54 0.03
CA PHE A 873 28.65 1.39 -0.53
C PHE A 873 27.29 1.07 0.05
N LYS A 874 26.51 2.10 0.39
CA LYS A 874 25.07 2.01 0.55
C LYS A 874 24.45 2.42 -0.78
N PHE A 875 23.98 1.44 -1.54
CA PHE A 875 23.25 1.67 -2.78
C PHE A 875 21.79 1.89 -2.42
N ASP A 876 21.37 3.14 -2.54
CA ASP A 876 20.00 3.52 -2.27
C ASP A 876 19.19 3.65 -3.56
N TYR A 877 17.87 3.72 -3.40
CA TYR A 877 16.93 3.91 -4.49
C TYR A 877 15.63 4.53 -3.95
N ASN A 878 15.35 5.79 -4.33
CA ASN A 878 14.32 6.62 -3.70
C ASN A 878 13.26 7.20 -4.66
N ILE A 879 13.17 6.68 -5.89
CA ILE A 879 12.06 6.93 -6.82
C ILE A 879 11.24 5.67 -7.04
N ASP A 880 10.00 5.79 -7.50
CA ASP A 880 9.25 4.62 -7.95
C ASP A 880 8.72 4.79 -9.38
N VAL A 881 9.19 3.94 -10.29
CA VAL A 881 8.75 3.89 -11.68
C VAL A 881 7.84 2.69 -11.88
N THR A 882 6.54 2.93 -12.01
CA THR A 882 5.50 1.88 -11.97
C THR A 882 5.38 1.04 -13.24
N GLN A 883 5.61 1.61 -14.42
CA GLN A 883 5.37 0.93 -15.71
C GLN A 883 6.63 0.40 -16.39
N GLY A 884 7.83 0.86 -16.01
CA GLY A 884 9.06 0.56 -16.75
C GLY A 884 9.26 1.49 -17.95
N THR A 885 9.84 0.96 -19.03
CA THR A 885 10.29 1.73 -20.21
C THR A 885 9.87 1.05 -21.50
N ASP A 886 9.43 1.81 -22.51
CA ASP A 886 9.02 1.28 -23.82
C ASP A 886 10.11 1.32 -24.90
N ILE A 887 11.35 1.63 -24.51
CA ILE A 887 12.48 1.65 -25.43
C ILE A 887 13.08 0.25 -25.63
N ASN A 888 13.23 -0.16 -26.89
CA ASN A 888 13.92 -1.39 -27.31
C ASN A 888 13.50 -2.64 -26.51
N CYS A 889 12.20 -2.81 -26.25
CA CYS A 889 11.64 -3.93 -25.49
C CYS A 889 10.31 -4.39 -26.09
N SER A 890 9.82 -5.55 -25.65
CA SER A 890 8.50 -6.07 -26.02
C SER A 890 7.35 -5.25 -25.42
N SER A 891 7.52 -4.77 -24.19
CA SER A 891 6.55 -3.95 -23.47
C SER A 891 7.21 -3.17 -22.33
N PRO A 892 6.56 -2.14 -21.75
CA PRO A 892 7.08 -1.43 -20.58
C PRO A 892 7.51 -2.32 -19.42
N GLY A 893 6.66 -3.28 -19.05
CA GLY A 893 6.97 -4.25 -18.00
C GLY A 893 8.11 -5.20 -18.36
N SER A 894 8.25 -5.58 -19.64
CA SER A 894 9.39 -6.39 -20.12
C SER A 894 10.70 -5.59 -20.02
N GLY A 895 10.70 -4.32 -20.47
CA GLY A 895 11.85 -3.42 -20.33
C GLY A 895 12.27 -3.21 -18.88
N GLN A 896 11.31 -3.14 -17.95
CA GLN A 896 11.61 -3.09 -16.52
C GLN A 896 12.29 -4.38 -16.02
N LEU A 897 11.76 -5.55 -16.37
CA LEU A 897 12.32 -6.84 -15.94
C LEU A 897 13.74 -7.05 -16.49
N GLU A 898 13.99 -6.66 -17.73
CA GLU A 898 15.32 -6.71 -18.33
C GLU A 898 16.31 -5.74 -17.67
N HIS A 899 15.87 -4.53 -17.33
CA HIS A 899 16.66 -3.57 -16.56
C HIS A 899 17.05 -4.15 -15.21
N ASN A 900 16.08 -4.72 -14.49
CA ASN A 900 16.28 -5.34 -13.19
C ASN A 900 17.36 -6.43 -13.23
N ARG A 901 17.32 -7.29 -14.26
CA ARG A 901 18.34 -8.32 -14.51
C ARG A 901 19.71 -7.71 -14.84
N ALA A 902 19.73 -6.68 -15.68
CA ALA A 902 20.98 -6.00 -16.08
C ALA A 902 21.65 -5.27 -14.90
N TYR A 903 20.87 -4.67 -14.01
CA TYR A 903 21.36 -4.06 -12.77
C TYR A 903 22.02 -5.10 -11.85
N LEU A 904 21.35 -6.22 -11.58
CA LEU A 904 21.90 -7.30 -10.76
C LEU A 904 23.15 -7.94 -11.39
N SER A 905 23.21 -8.05 -12.72
CA SER A 905 24.42 -8.47 -13.43
C SER A 905 25.58 -7.51 -13.19
N TRP A 906 25.33 -6.20 -13.31
CA TRP A 906 26.34 -5.18 -13.06
C TRP A 906 26.86 -5.20 -11.61
N VAL A 907 25.98 -5.36 -10.61
CA VAL A 907 26.42 -5.50 -9.20
C VAL A 907 27.28 -6.75 -9.00
N ASN A 908 26.95 -7.88 -9.65
CA ASN A 908 27.81 -9.07 -9.61
C ASN A 908 29.20 -8.81 -10.21
N GLU A 909 29.29 -8.10 -11.35
CA GLU A 909 30.57 -7.72 -11.95
C GLU A 909 31.40 -6.84 -10.99
N LEU A 910 30.77 -5.96 -10.20
CA LEU A 910 31.46 -5.20 -9.16
C LEU A 910 32.02 -6.10 -8.07
N HIS A 911 31.27 -7.09 -7.61
CA HIS A 911 31.75 -8.04 -6.60
C HIS A 911 32.85 -8.96 -7.12
N ASP A 912 32.81 -9.36 -8.39
CA ASP A 912 33.89 -10.14 -9.02
C ASP A 912 35.17 -9.31 -9.12
N ARG A 913 35.04 -8.02 -9.46
CA ARG A 913 36.18 -7.09 -9.56
C ARG A 913 36.75 -6.67 -8.19
N TYR A 914 35.88 -6.52 -7.19
CA TYR A 914 36.24 -6.09 -5.84
C TYR A 914 35.68 -7.07 -4.78
N PRO A 915 36.31 -8.24 -4.59
CA PRO A 915 35.75 -9.30 -3.72
C PRO A 915 35.59 -8.93 -2.24
N THR A 916 36.27 -7.87 -1.78
CA THR A 916 36.17 -7.38 -0.40
C THR A 916 35.21 -6.20 -0.24
N LEU A 917 34.61 -5.72 -1.35
CA LEU A 917 33.68 -4.61 -1.35
C LEU A 917 32.34 -5.04 -0.74
N LEU A 918 31.90 -4.29 0.26
CA LEU A 918 30.60 -4.48 0.87
C LEU A 918 29.59 -3.53 0.21
N ILE A 919 28.51 -4.09 -0.37
CA ILE A 919 27.41 -3.30 -0.95
C ILE A 919 26.14 -3.61 -0.16
N GLU A 920 25.57 -2.58 0.44
CA GLU A 920 24.26 -2.60 1.11
C GLU A 920 23.16 -2.20 0.14
N ASN A 921 22.09 -3.01 0.13
CA ASN A 921 20.83 -2.68 -0.52
C ASN A 921 20.01 -1.75 0.39
N CYS A 922 19.61 -0.61 -0.15
CA CYS A 922 18.71 0.34 0.47
C CYS A 922 17.71 0.82 -0.59
N SER A 923 16.47 1.03 -0.19
CA SER A 923 15.49 1.71 -1.04
C SER A 923 14.46 2.33 -0.13
N SER A 924 14.65 3.62 0.20
CA SER A 924 13.87 4.31 1.26
C SER A 924 13.68 3.40 2.48
N GLY A 925 14.80 2.92 3.04
CA GLY A 925 14.83 1.75 3.92
C GLY A 925 14.72 0.43 3.15
N ALA A 926 13.57 -0.23 3.23
CA ALA A 926 13.35 -1.60 2.74
C ALA A 926 12.15 -1.72 1.76
N GLN A 927 12.08 -0.83 0.76
CA GLN A 927 11.10 -0.93 -0.36
C GLN A 927 11.57 -1.84 -1.51
N ARG A 928 12.76 -2.43 -1.39
CA ARG A 928 13.29 -3.49 -2.26
C ARG A 928 13.92 -4.64 -1.47
N MET A 929 13.30 -5.05 -0.36
CA MET A 929 13.76 -6.17 0.49
C MET A 929 13.31 -7.53 -0.07
N ASP A 930 13.79 -7.85 -1.27
CA ASP A 930 13.48 -9.08 -2.00
C ASP A 930 14.71 -9.95 -2.24
N TYR A 931 14.51 -11.22 -2.61
CA TYR A 931 15.62 -12.16 -2.80
C TYR A 931 16.31 -12.10 -4.15
N ALA A 932 15.83 -11.30 -5.11
CA ALA A 932 16.67 -10.98 -6.26
C ALA A 932 17.78 -9.99 -5.83
N MET A 933 17.42 -8.96 -5.04
CA MET A 933 18.40 -8.03 -4.45
C MET A 933 19.31 -8.72 -3.42
N LEU A 934 18.73 -9.44 -2.46
CA LEU A 934 19.47 -10.04 -1.33
C LEU A 934 20.28 -11.28 -1.68
N ALA A 935 20.03 -11.89 -2.85
CA ALA A 935 20.94 -12.91 -3.37
C ALA A 935 22.27 -12.31 -3.86
N VAL A 936 22.28 -11.01 -4.21
CA VAL A 936 23.47 -10.32 -4.73
C VAL A 936 24.10 -9.39 -3.70
N HIS A 937 23.28 -8.59 -3.01
CA HIS A 937 23.74 -7.62 -2.02
C HIS A 937 24.02 -8.28 -0.67
N ALA A 938 25.10 -7.86 -0.02
CA ALA A 938 25.56 -8.48 1.21
C ALA A 938 24.78 -8.01 2.45
N LEU A 939 24.03 -6.92 2.36
CA LEU A 939 23.32 -6.25 3.45
C LEU A 939 21.99 -5.66 2.98
N GLN A 940 21.07 -5.50 3.93
CA GLN A 940 19.77 -4.84 3.76
C GLN A 940 19.60 -3.74 4.80
N SER A 941 19.41 -2.49 4.38
CA SER A 941 18.91 -1.44 5.28
C SER A 941 17.49 -1.77 5.70
N SER A 942 17.21 -1.82 7.01
CA SER A 942 15.93 -2.38 7.49
C SER A 942 14.74 -1.43 7.44
N SER A 943 14.92 -0.13 7.70
CA SER A 943 13.84 0.87 7.70
C SER A 943 14.40 2.29 7.80
N ASP A 944 13.62 3.29 7.39
CA ASP A 944 13.87 4.70 7.70
C ASP A 944 13.22 5.18 9.01
N GLN A 945 12.56 4.27 9.75
CA GLN A 945 11.89 4.59 11.01
C GLN A 945 12.84 5.22 12.02
N GLN A 946 12.53 6.45 12.42
CA GLN A 946 13.32 7.24 13.37
C GLN A 946 12.82 7.14 14.81
N ASP A 947 11.60 6.65 15.01
CA ASP A 947 10.96 6.58 16.32
C ASP A 947 11.37 5.28 17.04
N PRO A 948 12.13 5.37 18.15
CA PRO A 948 12.55 4.19 18.91
C PRO A 948 11.38 3.40 19.51
N GLU A 949 10.19 3.99 19.67
CA GLU A 949 9.00 3.29 20.19
C GLU A 949 8.36 2.37 19.14
N ARG A 950 8.47 2.73 17.86
CA ARG A 950 7.85 2.00 16.75
C ARG A 950 8.78 0.95 16.15
N TYR A 951 10.07 1.22 16.21
CA TYR A 951 11.10 0.34 15.63
C TYR A 951 11.08 -1.12 16.13
N PRO A 952 10.78 -1.43 17.42
CA PRO A 952 10.73 -2.81 17.90
C PRO A 952 9.81 -3.74 17.11
N ALA A 953 8.68 -3.22 16.60
CA ALA A 953 7.75 -3.99 15.76
C ALA A 953 8.39 -4.39 14.41
N ILE A 954 9.31 -3.58 13.89
CA ILE A 954 10.07 -3.87 12.68
C ILE A 954 11.20 -4.83 13.00
N ALA A 955 12.04 -4.50 14.00
CA ALA A 955 13.20 -5.30 14.38
C ALA A 955 12.83 -6.74 14.73
N SER A 956 11.70 -6.95 15.44
CA SER A 956 11.23 -8.29 15.78
C SER A 956 10.64 -9.06 14.59
N ALA A 957 10.09 -8.39 13.59
CA ALA A 957 9.53 -9.04 12.39
C ALA A 957 10.57 -9.31 11.30
N LEU A 958 11.62 -8.50 11.26
CA LEU A 958 12.62 -8.47 10.18
C LEU A 958 13.22 -9.84 9.81
N PRO A 959 13.50 -10.77 10.75
CA PRO A 959 14.01 -12.10 10.43
C PRO A 959 13.08 -12.98 9.57
N THR A 960 11.79 -12.60 9.44
CA THR A 960 10.88 -13.26 8.49
C THR A 960 11.23 -12.93 7.03
N ALA A 961 11.86 -11.79 6.77
CA ALA A 961 12.15 -11.26 5.43
C ALA A 961 13.64 -11.38 5.06
N VAL A 962 14.55 -11.16 6.01
CA VAL A 962 15.99 -11.14 5.75
C VAL A 962 16.74 -12.02 6.75
N THR A 963 17.83 -12.64 6.31
CA THR A 963 18.68 -13.43 7.23
C THR A 963 19.27 -12.53 8.32
N PRO A 964 19.43 -12.99 9.58
CA PRO A 964 19.93 -12.16 10.68
C PRO A 964 21.24 -11.44 10.37
N GLU A 965 22.16 -12.12 9.68
CA GLU A 965 23.47 -11.59 9.31
C GLU A 965 23.45 -10.56 8.15
N GLN A 966 22.36 -10.47 7.38
CA GLN A 966 22.18 -9.49 6.30
C GLN A 966 21.35 -8.27 6.74
N GLY A 967 20.45 -8.42 7.72
CA GLY A 967 19.56 -7.34 8.15
C GLY A 967 20.27 -6.26 8.97
N ALA A 968 20.58 -5.12 8.36
CA ALA A 968 21.17 -3.96 9.01
C ALA A 968 20.11 -3.18 9.80
N ILE A 969 20.14 -3.31 11.13
CA ILE A 969 19.16 -2.75 12.06
C ILE A 969 19.72 -1.51 12.75
N TRP A 970 18.98 -0.42 12.66
CA TRP A 970 19.40 0.86 13.22
C TRP A 970 19.42 0.89 14.75
N THR A 971 20.45 1.52 15.29
CA THR A 971 20.56 1.99 16.68
C THR A 971 21.08 3.42 16.65
N TYR A 972 20.28 4.38 17.12
CA TYR A 972 20.54 5.81 16.95
C TYR A 972 20.37 6.60 18.26
N PRO A 973 21.15 6.27 19.31
CA PRO A 973 21.02 6.89 20.62
C PRO A 973 21.12 8.43 20.56
N GLN A 974 20.34 9.10 21.41
CA GLN A 974 20.27 10.56 21.48
C GLN A 974 20.60 11.08 22.88
N PRO A 975 21.32 12.21 22.99
CA PRO A 975 21.65 12.81 24.28
C PRO A 975 20.41 13.28 25.06
N ALA A 976 19.33 13.63 24.34
CA ALA A 976 18.08 14.10 24.91
C ALA A 976 17.20 12.98 25.48
N TRP A 977 17.46 11.71 25.13
CA TRP A 977 16.69 10.56 25.63
C TRP A 977 17.25 10.03 26.94
N ASP A 978 16.39 9.40 27.73
CA ASP A 978 16.82 8.68 28.93
C ASP A 978 17.56 7.38 28.57
N ASP A 979 18.04 6.70 29.61
CA ASP A 979 18.86 5.50 29.45
C ASP A 979 18.03 4.30 28.97
N GLU A 980 16.75 4.18 29.34
CA GLU A 980 15.88 3.08 28.89
C GLU A 980 15.58 3.20 27.39
N LEU A 981 15.26 4.41 26.90
CA LEU A 981 14.99 4.63 25.49
C LEU A 981 16.25 4.49 24.62
N ASN A 982 17.41 4.95 25.11
CA ASN A 982 18.68 4.69 24.45
C ASN A 982 19.00 3.19 24.41
N ALA A 983 18.80 2.46 25.52
CA ALA A 983 18.99 1.02 25.56
C ALA A 983 18.02 0.27 24.61
N MET A 984 16.77 0.74 24.47
CA MET A 984 15.81 0.21 23.51
C MET A 984 16.35 0.28 22.09
N THR A 985 16.93 1.42 21.68
CA THR A 985 17.53 1.55 20.34
C THR A 985 18.67 0.55 20.12
N VAL A 986 19.44 0.25 21.17
CA VAL A 986 20.55 -0.70 21.08
C VAL A 986 20.00 -2.13 20.96
N VAL A 987 19.05 -2.53 21.82
CA VAL A 987 18.42 -3.87 21.79
C VAL A 987 17.78 -4.18 20.44
N ASN A 988 17.20 -3.17 19.76
CA ASN A 988 16.67 -3.34 18.39
C ASN A 988 17.67 -4.04 17.46
N SER A 989 18.96 -3.71 17.59
CA SER A 989 20.01 -4.12 16.64
C SER A 989 20.77 -5.40 16.99
N LEU A 990 20.73 -5.86 18.25
CA LEU A 990 21.67 -6.87 18.75
C LEU A 990 21.49 -8.28 18.16
N LEU A 991 20.31 -8.60 17.64
CA LEU A 991 20.02 -9.90 17.00
C LEU A 991 20.06 -9.85 15.48
N GLY A 992 20.59 -8.77 14.89
CA GLY A 992 20.83 -8.63 13.46
C GLY A 992 22.24 -8.11 13.17
N ARG A 993 22.38 -7.33 12.10
CA ARG A 993 23.59 -6.56 11.81
C ARG A 993 23.45 -5.15 12.37
N VAL A 994 24.38 -4.71 13.22
CA VAL A 994 24.29 -3.40 13.86
C VAL A 994 24.58 -2.26 12.88
N HIS A 995 23.60 -1.37 12.72
CA HIS A 995 23.68 -0.08 12.04
C HIS A 995 23.66 1.05 13.07
N LEU A 996 24.84 1.40 13.59
CA LEU A 996 25.01 2.45 14.60
C LEU A 996 24.93 3.83 13.96
N SER A 997 24.20 4.74 14.60
CA SER A 997 24.08 6.14 14.22
C SER A 997 23.87 7.00 15.46
N GLY A 998 23.26 8.19 15.31
CA GLY A 998 23.08 9.16 16.38
C GLY A 998 24.31 10.01 16.67
N ARG A 999 24.13 11.01 17.55
CA ARG A 999 25.17 11.98 17.94
C ARG A 999 26.01 11.47 19.11
N LEU A 1000 26.81 10.43 18.85
CA LEU A 1000 27.69 9.80 19.85
C LEU A 1000 28.68 10.79 20.49
N ASP A 1001 29.06 11.82 19.75
CA ASP A 1001 29.92 12.93 20.18
C ASP A 1001 29.28 13.82 21.25
N LEU A 1002 27.95 13.81 21.36
CA LEU A 1002 27.18 14.64 22.29
C LEU A 1002 26.60 13.85 23.48
N LEU A 1003 26.76 12.53 23.51
CA LEU A 1003 26.29 11.71 24.63
C LEU A 1003 27.07 12.03 25.90
N ARG A 1004 26.38 12.03 27.05
CA ARG A 1004 27.08 12.05 28.35
C ARG A 1004 27.89 10.76 28.54
N PRO A 1005 28.97 10.77 29.35
CA PRO A 1005 29.82 9.59 29.54
C PRO A 1005 29.04 8.32 29.91
N GLU A 1006 28.01 8.44 30.75
CA GLU A 1006 27.16 7.31 31.18
C GLU A 1006 26.34 6.75 30.01
N GLN A 1007 25.70 7.61 29.21
CA GLN A 1007 24.94 7.23 28.01
C GLN A 1007 25.85 6.60 26.96
N PHE A 1008 27.04 7.17 26.73
CA PHE A 1008 28.01 6.60 25.80
C PHE A 1008 28.46 5.20 26.26
N ASN A 1009 28.75 5.03 27.55
CA ASN A 1009 29.14 3.74 28.11
C ASN A 1009 28.00 2.71 27.99
N LEU A 1010 26.75 3.12 28.14
CA LEU A 1010 25.57 2.27 27.92
C LEU A 1010 25.47 1.78 26.47
N VAL A 1011 25.73 2.65 25.50
CA VAL A 1011 25.76 2.27 24.07
C VAL A 1011 26.92 1.32 23.81
N LYS A 1012 28.12 1.66 24.31
CA LYS A 1012 29.32 0.85 24.17
C LYS A 1012 29.15 -0.55 24.77
N GLU A 1013 28.51 -0.67 25.94
CA GLU A 1013 28.18 -1.96 26.57
C GLU A 1013 27.41 -2.87 25.61
N GLY A 1014 26.38 -2.35 24.95
CA GLY A 1014 25.62 -3.12 23.97
C GLY A 1014 26.43 -3.50 22.72
N MET A 1015 27.33 -2.62 22.25
CA MET A 1015 28.24 -2.94 21.15
C MET A 1015 29.25 -4.04 21.54
N ASP A 1016 29.74 -4.03 22.79
CA ASP A 1016 30.62 -5.08 23.31
C ASP A 1016 29.86 -6.42 23.43
N VAL A 1017 28.61 -6.40 23.91
CA VAL A 1017 27.72 -7.57 23.94
C VAL A 1017 27.48 -8.10 22.54
N TYR A 1018 27.20 -7.23 21.57
CA TYR A 1018 27.03 -7.63 20.17
C TYR A 1018 28.28 -8.36 19.64
N LYS A 1019 29.47 -7.80 19.86
CA LYS A 1019 30.73 -8.43 19.46
C LYS A 1019 30.94 -9.80 20.11
N ALA A 1020 30.46 -9.99 21.34
CA ALA A 1020 30.57 -11.26 22.05
C ALA A 1020 29.64 -12.34 21.48
N ILE A 1021 28.47 -11.97 20.92
CA ILE A 1021 27.46 -12.95 20.45
C ILE A 1021 27.38 -13.09 18.93
N ARG A 1022 27.85 -12.11 18.15
CA ARG A 1022 27.62 -12.04 16.70
C ARG A 1022 28.12 -13.24 15.89
N ALA A 1023 29.10 -13.98 16.41
CA ALA A 1023 29.63 -15.18 15.76
C ALA A 1023 28.60 -16.34 15.73
N ASP A 1024 27.59 -16.29 16.59
CA ASP A 1024 26.55 -17.31 16.66
C ASP A 1024 25.38 -17.03 15.70
N LEU A 1025 25.12 -15.75 15.37
CA LEU A 1025 24.00 -15.32 14.53
C LEU A 1025 23.97 -15.94 13.11
N PRO A 1026 25.10 -16.12 12.39
CA PRO A 1026 25.11 -16.79 11.07
C PRO A 1026 24.59 -18.22 11.09
N THR A 1027 24.54 -18.85 12.27
CA THR A 1027 24.08 -20.23 12.44
C THR A 1027 22.73 -20.32 13.15
N ALA A 1028 22.20 -19.19 13.62
CA ALA A 1028 20.98 -19.14 14.39
C ALA A 1028 19.72 -19.10 13.49
N THR A 1029 18.60 -19.48 14.08
CA THR A 1029 17.26 -19.37 13.48
C THR A 1029 16.31 -18.66 14.44
N ALA A 1030 15.44 -17.81 13.91
CA ALA A 1030 14.53 -16.99 14.71
C ALA A 1030 13.36 -17.79 15.30
N PHE A 1031 12.87 -17.36 16.46
CA PHE A 1031 11.62 -17.81 17.09
C PHE A 1031 10.93 -16.64 17.82
N TRP A 1032 9.63 -16.72 18.05
CA TRP A 1032 8.80 -15.64 18.58
C TRP A 1032 7.90 -16.12 19.72
N PRO A 1033 8.36 -16.01 20.99
CA PRO A 1033 7.56 -16.43 22.14
C PRO A 1033 6.15 -15.82 22.22
N LEU A 1034 5.98 -14.57 21.78
CA LEU A 1034 4.67 -13.89 21.74
C LEU A 1034 3.93 -14.03 20.40
N GLY A 1035 4.47 -14.83 19.47
CA GLY A 1035 4.06 -14.86 18.07
C GLY A 1035 4.64 -13.72 17.25
N LEU A 1036 4.36 -13.73 15.94
CA LEU A 1036 4.76 -12.65 15.04
C LEU A 1036 4.20 -11.29 15.53
N PRO A 1037 5.02 -10.23 15.55
CA PRO A 1037 4.65 -8.96 16.17
C PRO A 1037 3.52 -8.27 15.40
N LYS A 1038 2.60 -7.64 16.13
CA LYS A 1038 1.65 -6.69 15.55
C LYS A 1038 2.09 -5.28 15.90
N TRP A 1039 1.86 -4.36 14.97
CA TRP A 1039 2.29 -2.97 15.08
C TRP A 1039 1.95 -2.28 16.42
N HIS A 1040 0.80 -2.62 17.00
CA HIS A 1040 0.25 -2.01 18.21
C HIS A 1040 0.39 -2.87 19.48
N ASP A 1041 1.18 -3.95 19.46
CA ASP A 1041 1.39 -4.76 20.67
C ASP A 1041 2.15 -3.99 21.76
N ASP A 1042 1.80 -4.24 23.02
CA ASP A 1042 2.48 -3.63 24.17
C ASP A 1042 3.86 -4.24 24.43
N TRP A 1043 4.05 -5.49 24.02
CA TRP A 1043 5.26 -6.27 24.20
C TRP A 1043 5.68 -6.93 22.90
N PHE A 1044 6.99 -6.93 22.64
CA PHE A 1044 7.59 -7.63 21.51
C PHE A 1044 8.62 -8.63 22.00
N SER A 1045 8.79 -9.72 21.26
CA SER A 1045 9.81 -10.73 21.54
C SER A 1045 10.42 -11.25 20.24
N LEU A 1046 11.75 -11.34 20.20
CA LEU A 1046 12.50 -12.00 19.14
C LEU A 1046 13.58 -12.87 19.77
N GLY A 1047 13.52 -14.16 19.48
CA GLY A 1047 14.50 -15.14 19.88
C GLY A 1047 15.40 -15.58 18.73
N MET A 1048 16.64 -15.96 19.04
CA MET A 1048 17.58 -16.62 18.14
C MET A 1048 18.05 -17.92 18.77
N ALA A 1049 17.71 -19.05 18.16
CA ALA A 1049 18.17 -20.38 18.58
C ALA A 1049 19.47 -20.71 17.86
N VAL A 1050 20.57 -20.88 18.60
CA VAL A 1050 21.89 -21.19 18.04
C VAL A 1050 21.97 -22.69 17.79
N THR A 1051 22.29 -23.08 16.56
CA THR A 1051 22.41 -24.50 16.19
C THR A 1051 23.63 -25.17 16.84
N LYS A 1052 24.71 -24.42 17.04
CA LYS A 1052 25.92 -24.88 17.72
C LYS A 1052 25.72 -24.89 19.25
N ARG A 1053 26.07 -26.02 19.86
CA ARG A 1053 26.12 -26.15 21.33
C ARG A 1053 27.31 -25.39 21.92
N ASP A 1054 27.16 -24.94 23.16
CA ASP A 1054 28.25 -24.28 23.89
C ASP A 1054 29.41 -25.24 24.20
N GLY A 1055 30.51 -24.72 24.78
CA GLY A 1055 31.68 -25.53 25.13
C GLY A 1055 31.42 -26.68 26.11
N ASN A 1056 30.25 -26.70 26.75
CA ASN A 1056 29.78 -27.74 27.67
C ASN A 1056 28.68 -28.62 27.06
N GLY A 1057 28.41 -28.49 25.76
CA GLY A 1057 27.39 -29.27 25.05
C GLY A 1057 25.94 -28.82 25.30
N ARG A 1058 25.72 -27.62 25.85
CA ARG A 1058 24.39 -27.06 26.15
C ARG A 1058 23.84 -26.27 24.98
N GLU A 1059 22.53 -26.20 24.86
CA GLU A 1059 21.83 -25.39 23.86
C GLU A 1059 21.87 -23.91 24.26
N CYS A 1060 22.06 -23.01 23.29
CA CYS A 1060 22.16 -21.58 23.52
C CYS A 1060 21.09 -20.81 22.75
N TYR A 1061 20.45 -19.86 23.42
CA TYR A 1061 19.45 -18.98 22.83
C TYR A 1061 19.69 -17.54 23.26
N TYR A 1062 19.37 -16.62 22.37
CA TYR A 1062 19.31 -15.19 22.69
C TYR A 1062 17.87 -14.71 22.53
N LEU A 1063 17.44 -13.79 23.37
CA LEU A 1063 16.07 -13.29 23.37
C LEU A 1063 16.06 -11.79 23.65
N SER A 1064 15.69 -11.01 22.64
CA SER A 1064 15.37 -9.60 22.80
C SER A 1064 13.90 -9.45 23.17
N ILE A 1065 13.64 -8.68 24.22
CA ILE A 1065 12.31 -8.37 24.73
C ILE A 1065 12.16 -6.86 24.82
N TRP A 1066 11.03 -6.36 24.35
CA TRP A 1066 10.68 -4.94 24.42
C TRP A 1066 9.34 -4.79 25.12
N ARG A 1067 9.25 -3.84 26.03
CA ARG A 1067 8.03 -3.37 26.67
C ARG A 1067 7.80 -1.93 26.25
N ARG A 1068 6.75 -1.70 25.46
CA ARG A 1068 6.24 -0.37 25.14
C ARG A 1068 5.15 0.07 26.12
N GLY A 1069 4.37 -0.87 26.64
CA GLY A 1069 3.26 -0.62 27.56
C GLY A 1069 2.83 -1.85 28.35
N GLY A 1070 1.55 -1.91 28.72
CA GLY A 1070 0.95 -3.07 29.37
C GLY A 1070 1.49 -3.39 30.77
N PRO A 1071 1.24 -4.61 31.29
CA PRO A 1071 1.74 -5.05 32.60
C PRO A 1071 3.28 -5.02 32.70
N GLU A 1072 3.82 -4.85 33.91
CA GLU A 1072 5.28 -4.86 34.16
C GLU A 1072 5.92 -6.25 33.97
N SER A 1073 5.13 -7.32 34.13
CA SER A 1073 5.57 -8.70 33.96
C SER A 1073 4.75 -9.44 32.91
N LEU A 1074 5.40 -10.32 32.15
CA LEU A 1074 4.76 -11.19 31.16
C LEU A 1074 5.39 -12.58 31.19
N ASP A 1075 4.58 -13.63 31.01
CA ASP A 1075 5.04 -14.99 30.81
C ASP A 1075 5.24 -15.26 29.30
N LEU A 1076 6.46 -15.65 28.92
CA LEU A 1076 6.88 -15.92 27.54
C LEU A 1076 6.96 -17.44 27.31
N PRO A 1077 6.12 -18.03 26.46
CA PRO A 1077 6.19 -19.46 26.17
C PRO A 1077 7.36 -19.78 25.24
N ILE A 1078 8.23 -20.69 25.67
CA ILE A 1078 9.35 -21.21 24.88
C ILE A 1078 9.20 -22.73 24.80
N LYS A 1079 8.29 -23.17 23.91
CA LYS A 1079 7.81 -24.56 23.82
C LYS A 1079 8.95 -25.58 23.69
N THR A 1080 9.99 -25.23 22.93
CA THR A 1080 11.17 -26.09 22.67
C THR A 1080 12.04 -26.36 23.91
N LEU A 1081 11.87 -25.56 24.96
CA LEU A 1081 12.62 -25.69 26.23
C LEU A 1081 11.79 -26.30 27.35
N ARG A 1082 10.51 -26.63 27.12
CA ARG A 1082 9.66 -27.24 28.15
C ARG A 1082 10.29 -28.51 28.74
N GLY A 1083 10.30 -28.59 30.06
CA GLY A 1083 10.88 -29.70 30.82
C GLY A 1083 12.41 -29.65 30.97
N LYS A 1084 13.10 -28.71 30.31
CA LYS A 1084 14.56 -28.55 30.44
C LYS A 1084 14.92 -27.65 31.62
N ALA A 1085 16.09 -27.91 32.22
CA ALA A 1085 16.73 -26.96 33.11
C ALA A 1085 17.33 -25.83 32.26
N VAL A 1086 16.97 -24.57 32.57
CA VAL A 1086 17.42 -23.40 31.82
C VAL A 1086 17.99 -22.37 32.78
N SER A 1087 19.19 -21.90 32.50
CA SER A 1087 19.77 -20.72 33.15
C SER A 1087 19.51 -19.47 32.32
N THR A 1088 19.07 -18.41 32.96
CA THR A 1088 18.77 -17.11 32.34
C THR A 1088 19.82 -16.07 32.75
N GLU A 1089 20.35 -15.30 31.80
CA GLU A 1089 21.31 -14.22 32.03
C GLU A 1089 20.88 -12.98 31.25
N ILE A 1090 20.71 -11.83 31.91
CA ILE A 1090 20.46 -10.55 31.23
C ILE A 1090 21.81 -10.03 30.73
N LEU A 1091 22.02 -10.06 29.41
CA LEU A 1091 23.27 -9.60 28.78
C LEU A 1091 23.31 -8.08 28.64
N TYR A 1092 22.15 -7.45 28.35
CA TYR A 1092 22.09 -6.02 28.13
C TYR A 1092 20.69 -5.43 28.39
N PRO A 1093 20.62 -4.21 28.92
CA PRO A 1093 21.65 -3.54 29.74
C PRO A 1093 21.76 -4.18 31.13
N THR A 1094 22.97 -4.28 31.65
CA THR A 1094 23.24 -4.95 32.94
C THR A 1094 22.83 -4.12 34.16
N LYS A 1095 22.74 -2.79 34.02
CA LYS A 1095 22.47 -1.86 35.13
C LYS A 1095 21.00 -1.42 35.24
N LEU A 1096 20.18 -1.65 34.21
CA LEU A 1096 18.77 -1.27 34.27
C LEU A 1096 17.92 -2.39 34.89
N PRO A 1097 16.93 -2.06 35.75
CA PRO A 1097 16.17 -3.08 36.48
C PRO A 1097 15.43 -4.05 35.55
N ALA A 1098 15.64 -5.35 35.74
CA ALA A 1098 14.79 -6.41 35.19
C ALA A 1098 15.03 -7.72 35.95
N THR A 1099 14.03 -8.61 35.96
CA THR A 1099 14.16 -9.95 36.52
C THR A 1099 13.61 -11.01 35.57
N THR A 1100 14.19 -12.20 35.62
CA THR A 1100 13.79 -13.36 34.82
C THR A 1100 13.59 -14.57 35.74
N GLU A 1101 12.54 -15.34 35.48
CA GLU A 1101 12.23 -16.58 36.22
C GLU A 1101 11.81 -17.67 35.22
N TRP A 1102 12.47 -18.83 35.27
CA TRP A 1102 12.15 -19.96 34.40
C TRP A 1102 11.27 -21.00 35.11
N LYS A 1103 10.09 -21.27 34.54
CA LYS A 1103 9.15 -22.29 35.00
C LYS A 1103 9.27 -23.54 34.14
N SER A 1104 10.21 -24.42 34.48
CA SER A 1104 10.60 -25.57 33.66
C SER A 1104 9.44 -26.51 33.28
N GLY A 1105 8.54 -26.83 34.21
CA GLY A 1105 7.40 -27.72 33.95
C GLY A 1105 6.41 -27.18 32.92
N GLU A 1106 6.29 -25.87 32.83
CA GLU A 1106 5.36 -25.17 31.94
C GLU A 1106 6.02 -24.73 30.63
N GLY A 1107 7.36 -24.59 30.61
CA GLY A 1107 8.09 -24.04 29.47
C GLY A 1107 7.87 -22.53 29.31
N LEU A 1108 7.67 -21.83 30.43
CA LEU A 1108 7.40 -20.39 30.46
C LEU A 1108 8.58 -19.65 31.11
N MET A 1109 8.98 -18.54 30.49
CA MET A 1109 9.90 -17.58 31.12
C MET A 1109 9.12 -16.34 31.53
N LYS A 1110 9.04 -16.08 32.82
CA LYS A 1110 8.52 -14.82 33.33
C LYS A 1110 9.60 -13.74 33.23
N VAL A 1111 9.28 -12.61 32.62
CA VAL A 1111 10.16 -11.44 32.55
C VAL A 1111 9.45 -10.27 33.21
N THR A 1112 10.18 -9.51 34.04
CA THR A 1112 9.70 -8.26 34.63
C THR A 1112 10.58 -7.11 34.19
N ILE A 1113 10.00 -6.09 33.56
CA ILE A 1113 10.65 -4.84 33.17
C ILE A 1113 9.84 -3.69 33.77
N PRO A 1114 10.28 -3.09 34.89
CA PRO A 1114 9.51 -2.06 35.60
C PRO A 1114 9.26 -0.80 34.75
N SER A 1115 10.25 -0.39 33.94
CA SER A 1115 10.08 0.77 33.07
C SER A 1115 9.07 0.50 31.97
N GLU A 1116 8.13 1.42 31.79
CA GLU A 1116 7.46 1.59 30.50
C GLU A 1116 8.54 2.07 29.51
N MET A 1117 8.52 1.61 28.26
CA MET A 1117 9.61 1.84 27.29
C MET A 1117 10.96 1.18 27.63
N GLY A 1118 10.94 -0.01 28.23
CA GLY A 1118 12.16 -0.78 28.53
C GLY A 1118 12.43 -1.92 27.54
N ALA A 1119 13.71 -2.27 27.32
CA ALA A 1119 14.08 -3.42 26.50
C ALA A 1119 15.29 -4.17 27.07
N ARG A 1120 15.33 -5.50 26.90
CA ARG A 1120 16.41 -6.36 27.41
C ARG A 1120 16.83 -7.38 26.36
N LEU A 1121 18.12 -7.70 26.32
CA LEU A 1121 18.66 -8.89 25.68
C LEU A 1121 19.02 -9.92 26.75
N ILE A 1122 18.47 -11.12 26.62
CA ILE A 1122 18.62 -12.22 27.57
C ILE A 1122 19.27 -13.41 26.86
N LYS A 1123 20.22 -14.06 27.51
CA LYS A 1123 20.77 -15.36 27.10
C LYS A 1123 20.11 -16.48 27.90
N LEU A 1124 19.70 -17.53 27.20
CA LEU A 1124 19.22 -18.77 27.79
C LEU A 1124 20.21 -19.87 27.47
N THR A 1125 20.56 -20.68 28.48
CA THR A 1125 21.36 -21.89 28.28
C THR A 1125 20.60 -23.08 28.84
N ALA A 1126 20.35 -24.09 28.00
CA ALA A 1126 19.56 -25.26 28.35
C ALA A 1126 20.40 -26.54 28.25
N GLY A 1127 20.33 -27.42 29.25
CA GLY A 1127 21.13 -28.65 29.30
C GLY A 1127 20.78 -29.55 30.46
#